data_AF-A0A930HQ38-F1
#
_entry.id   AF-A0A930HQ38-F1
#
_cell.length_a   1.000
_cell.length_b   1.000
_cell.length_c   1.000
_cell.angle_alpha   90.00
_cell.angle_beta   90.00
_cell.angle_gamma   90.00
#
_symmetry.space_group_name_H-M   'P 1'
#
loop_
_entity.id
_entity.type
_entity.pdbx_description
1 polymer ?
#
loop_
_entity_poly.entity_id
_entity_poly.type
_entity_poly.pdbx_seq_one_letter_code
_entity_poly.pdbx_strand_id
1 'polypeptide(L)'
;MPKIVDKYILRTFIPLFVMSFAVCWFIVVMQFLWRYIDELVGKGLSGFMLLKIIFYAALSFIPMSLPLGILLASLMTLGNLGERLELLALKASGIRLYRIIRPIMLLVVAMACGLFYFQNDLMIRAQVRMWTLVITAKYAAPEMEITPGVFYTGIPGYSLYAKSRDAGTGLMHRMMVYDMSRGYLNPRIIRADSGRLVMDKSKKFLVLKLYQGQSFENIQTQSYNTVSEPVPYMLPHFDYSETFIPFDANIKMQDEGELSSMYVGKNLHQLQVSIDSIRPILDSTRNSYARIVQSDLLTSHYGFSPYAYEDTTVFARQQERIATLVKETSGVKSEEAKDALTLTAQDSLQAIGSALDKAKRITEEAQIYTGTDDTEFYHYRTFHQEWHRKFTFPVSCIIFALIGASLGAIVRRGGIGMPIIISIFFFVVYFIIDSFGTNMLRSESIPIWLGMWLSNILLFPVGIFLAYKANQDSSALNVEAYVIFFRKLFGFRGVRKVEYQELIIEEADYEAGAAAVVQAIAHTDALLRSPMLSGRIWQIWSHGAEQQALAALSKELDAITESLRHTPSRLLVSKLCDLPLLPTRLSPFLPEEPRWGRILGAILPISLPFGLFLSRVRTHLKADLRTTRTVLTQIAEEVAVAAKGVHRPASELSTTQPTDPDSWQVAIHTQDL
;
A
#
# COMPACT_ATOMS: atom_id res chain seq x y z
N MET A 1 -17.52 27.01 31.84
CA MET A 1 -18.87 26.81 31.28
C MET A 1 -18.79 26.78 29.77
N PRO A 2 -19.47 25.84 29.07
CA PRO A 2 -19.49 25.84 27.61
C PRO A 2 -20.12 27.16 27.15
N LYS A 3 -19.35 27.93 26.38
CA LYS A 3 -19.89 29.16 25.75
C LYS A 3 -20.95 28.71 24.75
N ILE A 4 -21.95 29.54 24.47
CA ILE A 4 -23.09 29.21 23.58
C ILE A 4 -22.62 28.58 22.25
N VAL A 5 -21.47 29.02 21.73
CA VAL A 5 -20.79 28.49 20.53
C VAL A 5 -20.41 27.01 20.66
N ASP A 6 -19.89 26.58 21.81
CA ASP A 6 -19.46 25.19 22.03
C ASP A 6 -20.69 24.24 21.96
N LYS A 7 -21.82 24.66 22.56
CA LYS A 7 -23.09 23.92 22.52
C LYS A 7 -23.69 23.89 21.12
N TYR A 8 -23.59 25.00 20.38
CA TYR A 8 -24.05 25.08 19.00
C TYR A 8 -23.30 24.09 18.10
N ILE A 9 -21.97 24.09 18.17
CA ILE A 9 -21.12 23.18 17.37
C ILE A 9 -21.43 21.72 17.71
N LEU A 10 -21.57 21.37 18.99
CA LEU A 10 -21.93 20.01 19.40
C LEU A 10 -23.32 19.60 18.92
N ARG A 11 -24.30 20.51 18.95
CA ARG A 11 -25.66 20.25 18.47
C ARG A 11 -25.70 20.00 16.97
N THR A 12 -24.81 20.63 16.20
CA THR A 12 -24.64 20.35 14.77
C THR A 12 -23.83 19.07 14.53
N PHE A 13 -22.81 18.80 15.34
CA PHE A 13 -21.92 17.66 15.16
C PHE A 13 -22.57 16.31 15.45
N ILE A 14 -23.28 16.18 16.58
CA ILE A 14 -23.80 14.89 17.03
C ILE A 14 -24.75 14.24 16.01
N PRO A 15 -25.75 14.93 15.44
CA PRO A 15 -26.65 14.33 14.45
C PRO A 15 -25.91 13.90 13.18
N LEU A 16 -24.99 14.75 12.69
CA LEU A 16 -24.17 14.43 11.51
C LEU A 16 -23.27 13.21 11.79
N PHE A 17 -22.67 13.14 12.98
CA PHE A 17 -21.88 11.99 13.39
C PHE A 17 -22.69 10.70 13.42
N VAL A 18 -23.87 10.69 14.05
CA VAL A 18 -24.72 9.49 14.12
C VAL A 18 -25.10 9.01 12.71
N MET A 19 -25.48 9.92 11.81
CA MET A 19 -25.82 9.58 10.42
C MET A 19 -24.61 9.06 9.64
N SER A 20 -23.48 9.77 9.68
CA SER A 20 -22.25 9.37 9.00
C SER A 20 -21.73 8.03 9.52
N PHE A 21 -21.72 7.84 10.83
CA PHE A 21 -21.34 6.58 11.47
C PHE A 21 -22.28 5.45 11.06
N ALA A 22 -23.59 5.65 11.07
CA ALA A 22 -24.55 4.63 10.65
C ALA A 22 -24.34 4.19 9.20
N VAL A 23 -24.07 5.14 8.28
CA VAL A 23 -23.77 4.83 6.87
C VAL A 23 -22.46 4.06 6.75
N CYS A 24 -21.37 4.53 7.34
CA CYS A 24 -20.08 3.83 7.30
C CYS A 24 -20.16 2.43 7.94
N TRP A 25 -20.86 2.33 9.08
CA TRP A 25 -21.05 1.07 9.79
C TRP A 25 -21.86 0.07 8.96
N PHE A 26 -22.94 0.52 8.33
CA PHE A 26 -23.74 -0.30 7.42
C PHE A 26 -22.91 -0.82 6.24
N ILE A 27 -22.09 0.03 5.62
CA ILE A 27 -21.23 -0.36 4.50
C ILE A 27 -20.25 -1.47 4.92
N VAL A 28 -19.59 -1.32 6.06
CA VAL A 28 -18.62 -2.33 6.55
C VAL A 28 -19.31 -3.65 6.90
N VAL A 29 -20.49 -3.60 7.54
CA VAL A 29 -21.28 -4.80 7.85
C VAL A 29 -21.77 -5.49 6.59
N MET A 30 -22.20 -4.73 5.59
CA MET A 30 -22.62 -5.26 4.30
C MET A 30 -21.46 -5.91 3.55
N GLN A 31 -20.25 -5.30 3.58
CA GLN A 31 -19.04 -5.90 3.02
C GLN A 31 -18.76 -7.27 3.64
N PHE A 32 -18.91 -7.41 4.97
CA PHE A 32 -18.79 -8.70 5.65
C PHE A 32 -19.86 -9.69 5.17
N LEU A 33 -21.12 -9.26 5.08
CA LEU A 33 -22.21 -10.15 4.64
C LEU A 33 -21.94 -10.70 3.24
N TRP A 34 -21.49 -9.85 2.30
CA TRP A 34 -21.11 -10.30 0.95
C TRP A 34 -19.94 -11.26 0.95
N ARG A 35 -18.94 -11.04 1.82
CA ARG A 35 -17.76 -11.91 1.89
C ARG A 35 -18.11 -13.33 2.37
N TYR A 36 -19.12 -13.46 3.23
CA TYR A 36 -19.52 -14.74 3.86
C TYR A 36 -20.89 -15.24 3.40
N ILE A 37 -21.47 -14.65 2.34
CA ILE A 37 -22.82 -14.99 1.90
C ILE A 37 -22.94 -16.47 1.51
N ASP A 38 -21.93 -17.02 0.81
CA ASP A 38 -21.89 -18.41 0.38
C ASP A 38 -21.76 -19.39 1.56
N GLU A 39 -21.16 -18.93 2.67
CA GLU A 39 -21.03 -19.74 3.88
C GLU A 39 -22.32 -19.74 4.73
N LEU A 40 -23.17 -18.72 4.56
CA LEU A 40 -24.36 -18.46 5.39
C LEU A 40 -25.68 -18.81 4.67
N VAL A 41 -25.76 -18.60 3.36
CA VAL A 41 -26.99 -18.75 2.56
C VAL A 41 -27.01 -20.14 1.92
N GLY A 42 -28.16 -20.81 1.94
CA GLY A 42 -28.35 -22.12 1.28
C GLY A 42 -28.02 -23.35 2.14
N LYS A 43 -27.54 -23.18 3.38
CA LYS A 43 -27.17 -24.29 4.30
C LYS A 43 -28.26 -24.70 5.31
N GLY A 44 -29.52 -24.31 5.08
CA GLY A 44 -30.63 -24.63 5.98
C GLY A 44 -30.59 -23.92 7.34
N LEU A 45 -29.83 -22.82 7.46
CA LEU A 45 -29.77 -22.04 8.69
C LEU A 45 -31.13 -21.39 8.99
N SER A 46 -31.57 -21.46 10.24
CA SER A 46 -32.74 -20.71 10.69
C SER A 46 -32.49 -19.20 10.50
N GLY A 47 -33.49 -18.45 10.01
CA GLY A 47 -33.37 -17.00 9.82
C GLY A 47 -33.01 -16.25 11.12
N PHE A 48 -33.39 -16.80 12.27
CA PHE A 48 -33.00 -16.28 13.59
C PHE A 48 -31.50 -16.42 13.87
N MET A 49 -30.87 -17.53 13.44
CA MET A 49 -29.42 -17.72 13.57
C MET A 49 -28.67 -16.73 12.67
N LEU A 50 -29.15 -16.49 11.44
CA LEU A 50 -28.58 -15.49 10.54
C LEU A 50 -28.63 -14.09 11.17
N LEU A 51 -29.78 -13.69 11.73
CA LEU A 51 -29.94 -12.40 12.41
C LEU A 51 -28.97 -12.27 13.60
N LYS A 52 -28.77 -13.34 14.37
CA LYS A 52 -27.82 -13.38 15.49
C LYS A 52 -26.38 -13.20 15.01
N ILE A 53 -25.98 -13.83 13.90
CA ILE A 53 -24.65 -13.64 13.28
C ILE A 53 -24.46 -12.19 12.85
N ILE A 54 -25.44 -11.62 12.11
CA ILE A 54 -25.38 -10.24 11.64
C ILE A 54 -25.30 -9.26 12.83
N PHE A 55 -26.04 -9.49 13.91
CA PHE A 55 -26.00 -8.65 15.10
C PHE A 55 -24.61 -8.64 15.77
N TYR A 56 -23.99 -9.81 15.97
CA TYR A 56 -22.64 -9.88 16.54
C TYR A 56 -21.56 -9.36 15.59
N ALA A 57 -21.74 -9.55 14.28
CA ALA A 57 -20.87 -8.95 13.26
C ALA A 57 -20.93 -7.43 13.32
N ALA A 58 -22.14 -6.86 13.36
CA ALA A 58 -22.34 -5.43 13.48
C ALA A 58 -21.61 -4.88 14.72
N LEU A 59 -21.73 -5.54 15.87
CA LEU A 59 -21.04 -5.11 17.10
C LEU A 59 -19.51 -5.20 17.00
N SER A 60 -18.98 -6.18 16.26
CA SER A 60 -17.54 -6.41 16.09
C SER A 60 -16.88 -5.35 15.19
N PHE A 61 -17.60 -4.80 14.21
CA PHE A 61 -17.04 -3.85 13.23
C PHE A 61 -17.14 -2.36 13.62
N ILE A 62 -17.75 -2.04 14.78
CA ILE A 62 -17.85 -0.66 15.28
C ILE A 62 -16.49 0.08 15.29
N PRO A 63 -15.38 -0.51 15.77
CA PRO A 63 -14.12 0.23 15.84
C PRO A 63 -13.50 0.57 14.50
N MET A 64 -13.80 -0.20 13.47
CA MET A 64 -13.31 0.03 12.12
C MET A 64 -14.10 1.15 11.42
N SER A 65 -15.40 1.26 11.68
CA SER A 65 -16.27 2.28 11.09
C SER A 65 -16.25 3.62 11.82
N LEU A 66 -15.88 3.65 13.11
CA LEU A 66 -15.94 4.85 13.95
C LEU A 66 -15.00 5.99 13.48
N PRO A 67 -13.71 5.74 13.14
CA PRO A 67 -12.83 6.80 12.62
C PRO A 67 -13.36 7.42 11.32
N LEU A 68 -14.04 6.63 10.50
CA LEU A 68 -14.59 7.04 9.20
C LEU A 68 -15.81 7.95 9.38
N GLY A 69 -16.72 7.54 10.27
CA GLY A 69 -17.88 8.35 10.63
C GLY A 69 -17.45 9.69 11.23
N ILE A 70 -16.41 9.69 12.07
CA ILE A 70 -15.86 10.92 12.67
C ILE A 70 -15.21 11.83 11.63
N LEU A 71 -14.43 11.27 10.69
CA LEU A 71 -13.84 12.05 9.61
C LEU A 71 -14.93 12.77 8.80
N LEU A 72 -15.92 12.01 8.31
CA LEU A 72 -16.99 12.55 7.48
C LEU A 72 -17.81 13.59 8.24
N ALA A 73 -18.17 13.31 9.49
CA ALA A 73 -18.96 14.23 10.31
C ALA A 73 -18.21 15.50 10.67
N SER A 74 -16.93 15.42 11.06
CA SER A 74 -16.12 16.59 11.39
C SER A 74 -15.89 17.49 10.16
N LEU A 75 -15.72 16.87 8.99
CA LEU A 75 -15.57 17.60 7.74
C LEU A 75 -16.90 18.26 7.31
N MET A 76 -18.01 17.53 7.33
CA MET A 76 -19.33 18.07 6.99
C MET A 76 -19.78 19.17 7.95
N THR A 77 -19.50 19.05 9.25
CA THR A 77 -19.91 20.05 10.23
C THR A 77 -19.19 21.37 10.01
N LEU A 78 -17.87 21.36 9.84
CA LEU A 78 -17.11 22.58 9.58
C LEU A 78 -17.29 23.09 8.15
N GLY A 79 -17.50 22.20 7.19
CA GLY A 79 -17.83 22.53 5.80
C GLY A 79 -19.17 23.25 5.70
N ASN A 80 -20.23 22.73 6.33
CA ASN A 80 -21.55 23.36 6.34
C ASN A 80 -21.53 24.72 7.06
N LEU A 81 -20.80 24.83 8.17
CA LEU A 81 -20.58 26.11 8.84
C LEU A 81 -19.79 27.10 7.94
N GLY A 82 -18.86 26.60 7.13
CA GLY A 82 -18.13 27.38 6.15
C GLY A 82 -19.00 27.87 4.98
N GLU A 83 -19.85 26.99 4.45
CA GLU A 83 -20.77 27.27 3.34
C GLU A 83 -21.84 28.30 3.73
N ARG A 84 -22.39 28.20 4.94
CA ARG A 84 -23.34 29.18 5.49
C ARG A 84 -22.71 30.48 5.98
N LEU A 85 -21.41 30.66 5.78
CA LEU A 85 -20.62 31.81 6.28
C LEU A 85 -20.63 31.98 7.81
N GLU A 86 -21.16 31.02 8.58
CA GLU A 86 -21.18 31.02 10.04
C GLU A 86 -19.76 30.91 10.61
N LEU A 87 -18.92 30.07 10.00
CA LEU A 87 -17.52 29.92 10.37
C LEU A 87 -16.74 31.22 10.15
N LEU A 88 -17.04 31.93 9.06
CA LEU A 88 -16.40 33.20 8.72
C LEU A 88 -16.81 34.30 9.70
N ALA A 89 -18.10 34.37 10.06
CA ALA A 89 -18.60 35.30 11.07
C ALA A 89 -17.95 35.06 12.46
N LEU A 90 -17.82 33.79 12.87
CA LEU A 90 -17.14 33.44 14.12
C LEU A 90 -15.66 33.87 14.11
N LYS A 91 -14.95 33.65 13.00
CA LYS A 91 -13.55 34.10 12.86
C LYS A 91 -13.42 35.63 12.86
N ALA A 92 -14.33 36.34 12.18
CA ALA A 92 -14.37 37.80 12.16
C ALA A 92 -14.61 38.40 13.55
N SER A 93 -15.34 37.71 14.43
CA SER A 93 -15.51 38.11 15.84
C SER A 93 -14.27 37.88 16.73
N GLY A 94 -13.13 37.48 16.15
CA GLY A 94 -11.86 37.26 16.86
C GLY A 94 -11.72 35.87 17.48
N ILE A 95 -12.62 34.93 17.19
CA ILE A 95 -12.53 33.56 17.70
C ILE A 95 -11.54 32.77 16.84
N ARG A 96 -10.44 32.33 17.47
CA ARG A 96 -9.42 31.46 16.83
C ARG A 96 -10.04 30.14 16.39
N LEU A 97 -9.64 29.61 15.23
CA LEU A 97 -10.18 28.37 14.68
C LEU A 97 -10.03 27.17 15.65
N TYR A 98 -8.92 27.06 16.36
CA TYR A 98 -8.70 26.01 17.37
C TYR A 98 -9.76 26.01 18.49
N ARG A 99 -10.32 27.18 18.83
CA ARG A 99 -11.39 27.27 19.83
C ARG A 99 -12.70 26.67 19.32
N ILE A 100 -12.97 26.82 18.02
CA ILE A 100 -14.16 26.28 17.33
C ILE A 100 -14.03 24.75 17.21
N ILE A 101 -12.83 24.25 16.90
CA ILE A 101 -12.56 22.80 16.76
C ILE A 101 -12.51 22.06 18.12
N ARG A 102 -12.09 22.74 19.19
CA ARG A 102 -11.94 22.16 20.54
C ARG A 102 -13.13 21.33 21.05
N PRO A 103 -14.41 21.78 20.99
CA PRO A 103 -15.54 20.97 21.46
C PRO A 103 -15.70 19.65 20.71
N ILE A 104 -15.43 19.64 19.39
CA ILE A 104 -15.46 18.40 18.58
C ILE A 104 -14.34 17.46 19.04
N MET A 105 -13.11 17.99 19.19
CA MET A 105 -11.97 17.19 19.62
C MET A 105 -12.16 16.60 21.03
N LEU A 106 -12.72 17.37 21.97
CA LEU A 106 -13.00 16.87 23.32
C LEU A 106 -14.03 15.74 23.30
N LEU A 107 -15.08 15.86 22.50
CA LEU A 107 -16.08 14.81 22.33
C LEU A 107 -15.47 13.56 21.66
N VAL A 108 -14.63 13.73 20.64
CA VAL A 108 -13.95 12.61 19.98
C VAL A 108 -12.97 11.91 20.90
N VAL A 109 -12.22 12.65 21.74
CA VAL A 109 -11.33 12.04 22.75
C VAL A 109 -12.16 11.24 23.76
N ALA A 110 -13.30 11.75 24.21
CA ALA A 110 -14.20 11.00 25.09
C ALA A 110 -14.74 9.73 24.41
N MET A 111 -15.10 9.81 23.12
CA MET A 111 -15.52 8.65 22.32
C MET A 111 -14.38 7.65 22.10
N ALA A 112 -13.14 8.10 21.89
CA ALA A 112 -11.97 7.25 21.74
C ALA A 112 -11.68 6.47 23.03
N CYS A 113 -11.80 7.11 24.20
CA CYS A 113 -11.74 6.43 25.49
C CYS A 113 -12.87 5.40 25.66
N GLY A 114 -14.10 5.75 25.27
CA GLY A 114 -15.23 4.82 25.26
C GLY A 114 -15.00 3.64 24.31
N LEU A 115 -14.42 3.89 23.14
CA LEU A 115 -14.07 2.87 22.16
C LEU A 115 -13.02 1.90 22.71
N PHE A 116 -11.99 2.40 23.39
CA PHE A 116 -10.98 1.55 24.02
C PHE A 116 -11.60 0.58 25.03
N TYR A 117 -12.51 1.06 25.88
CA TYR A 117 -13.25 0.20 26.82
C TYR A 117 -14.13 -0.82 26.08
N PHE A 118 -14.86 -0.37 25.05
CA PHE A 118 -15.70 -1.21 24.21
C PHE A 118 -14.91 -2.34 23.53
N GLN A 119 -13.73 -2.00 22.98
CA GLN A 119 -12.82 -2.94 22.31
C GLN A 119 -12.21 -3.97 23.25
N ASN A 120 -12.00 -3.61 24.52
CA ASN A 120 -11.36 -4.49 25.48
C ASN A 120 -12.28 -5.59 26.01
N ASP A 121 -13.60 -5.44 25.87
CA ASP A 121 -14.55 -6.34 26.51
C ASP A 121 -15.71 -6.71 25.58
N LEU A 122 -16.55 -5.73 25.21
CA LEU A 122 -17.78 -6.02 24.46
C LEU A 122 -17.48 -6.52 23.03
N MET A 123 -16.54 -5.89 22.33
CA MET A 123 -16.11 -6.28 20.99
C MET A 123 -15.60 -7.73 20.98
N ILE A 124 -14.82 -8.12 21.98
CA ILE A 124 -14.20 -9.45 22.04
C ILE A 124 -15.25 -10.52 22.25
N ARG A 125 -16.17 -10.29 23.20
CA ARG A 125 -17.29 -11.18 23.45
C ARG A 125 -18.19 -11.31 22.22
N ALA A 126 -18.38 -10.22 21.48
CA ALA A 126 -19.12 -10.24 20.22
C ALA A 126 -18.38 -11.03 19.14
N GLN A 127 -17.08 -10.82 19.00
CA GLN A 127 -16.25 -11.42 17.96
C GLN A 127 -16.11 -12.93 18.14
N VAL A 128 -15.88 -13.40 19.38
CA VAL A 128 -15.86 -14.84 19.70
C VAL A 128 -17.21 -15.47 19.32
N ARG A 129 -18.32 -14.90 19.80
CA ARG A 129 -19.66 -15.44 19.48
C ARG A 129 -19.98 -15.41 18.00
N MET A 130 -19.57 -14.36 17.28
CA MET A 130 -19.74 -14.26 15.82
C MET A 130 -19.03 -15.42 15.14
N TRP A 131 -17.74 -15.59 15.39
CA TRP A 131 -16.93 -16.62 14.75
C TRP A 131 -17.37 -18.04 15.14
N THR A 132 -17.71 -18.29 16.41
CA THR A 132 -18.29 -19.58 16.82
C THR A 132 -19.57 -19.88 16.05
N LEU A 133 -20.45 -18.90 15.84
CA LEU A 133 -21.68 -19.09 15.06
C LEU A 133 -21.41 -19.29 13.56
N VAL A 134 -20.45 -18.56 12.98
CA VAL A 134 -20.05 -18.72 11.57
C VAL A 134 -19.44 -20.10 11.34
N ILE A 135 -18.54 -20.54 12.24
CA ILE A 135 -17.90 -21.85 12.17
C ILE A 135 -18.95 -22.96 12.34
N THR A 136 -19.86 -22.83 13.31
CA THR A 136 -20.96 -23.76 13.50
C THR A 136 -21.88 -23.82 12.27
N ALA A 137 -22.18 -22.67 11.66
CA ALA A 137 -22.95 -22.59 10.42
C ALA A 137 -22.22 -23.26 9.24
N LYS A 138 -20.90 -23.11 9.16
CA LYS A 138 -20.06 -23.78 8.14
C LYS A 138 -20.16 -25.30 8.27
N TYR A 139 -20.11 -25.83 9.49
CA TYR A 139 -20.16 -27.27 9.75
C TYR A 139 -21.58 -27.87 9.86
N ALA A 140 -22.63 -27.04 9.89
CA ALA A 140 -24.02 -27.50 10.00
C ALA A 140 -24.53 -28.26 8.77
N ALA A 141 -23.95 -28.05 7.58
CA ALA A 141 -24.33 -28.74 6.35
C ALA A 141 -23.11 -29.07 5.46
N PRO A 142 -22.26 -30.04 5.84
CA PRO A 142 -21.08 -30.45 5.06
C PRO A 142 -21.47 -31.01 3.68
N GLU A 143 -22.67 -31.60 3.60
CA GLU A 143 -23.25 -32.17 2.38
C GLU A 143 -23.40 -31.15 1.25
N MET A 144 -23.55 -29.86 1.57
CA MET A 144 -23.75 -28.79 0.57
C MET A 144 -22.44 -28.25 -0.02
N GLU A 145 -21.29 -28.56 0.57
CA GLU A 145 -19.97 -28.01 0.16
C GLU A 145 -19.24 -28.89 -0.87
N ILE A 146 -19.68 -30.14 -1.07
CA ILE A 146 -19.09 -31.04 -2.07
C ILE A 146 -19.49 -30.55 -3.47
N THR A 147 -18.55 -29.86 -4.14
CA THR A 147 -18.66 -29.47 -5.54
C THR A 147 -18.31 -30.65 -6.46
N PRO A 148 -19.11 -30.93 -7.50
CA PRO A 148 -18.83 -32.02 -8.41
C PRO A 148 -17.54 -31.73 -9.20
N GLY A 149 -16.70 -32.75 -9.35
CA GLY A 149 -15.44 -32.68 -10.10
C GLY A 149 -14.22 -32.17 -9.31
N VAL A 150 -14.35 -31.89 -8.01
CA VAL A 150 -13.24 -31.47 -7.14
C VAL A 150 -13.14 -32.41 -5.93
N PHE A 151 -11.91 -32.66 -5.46
CA PHE A 151 -11.67 -33.36 -4.20
C PHE A 151 -12.04 -32.45 -3.02
N TYR A 152 -13.02 -32.87 -2.23
CA TYR A 152 -13.43 -32.23 -1.00
C TYR A 152 -12.65 -32.81 0.18
N THR A 153 -11.83 -31.97 0.83
CA THR A 153 -11.01 -32.32 2.00
C THR A 153 -11.51 -31.68 3.30
N GLY A 154 -12.77 -31.23 3.33
CA GLY A 154 -13.33 -30.54 4.50
C GLY A 154 -13.63 -31.43 5.71
N ILE A 155 -13.56 -32.75 5.56
CA ILE A 155 -13.72 -33.72 6.65
C ILE A 155 -12.33 -34.21 7.08
N PRO A 156 -11.93 -34.01 8.34
CA PRO A 156 -10.62 -34.45 8.83
C PRO A 156 -10.40 -35.94 8.58
N GLY A 157 -9.28 -36.29 7.93
CA GLY A 157 -8.93 -37.67 7.61
C GLY A 157 -9.68 -38.29 6.43
N TYR A 158 -10.56 -37.56 5.74
CA TYR A 158 -11.29 -38.04 4.57
C TYR A 158 -11.18 -37.07 3.38
N SER A 159 -10.88 -37.59 2.19
CA SER A 159 -10.96 -36.83 0.94
C SER A 159 -11.98 -37.48 0.01
N LEU A 160 -13.03 -36.74 -0.33
CA LEU A 160 -14.16 -37.24 -1.12
C LEU A 160 -14.16 -36.59 -2.50
N TYR A 161 -14.36 -37.39 -3.54
CA TYR A 161 -14.55 -36.92 -4.90
C TYR A 161 -15.84 -37.50 -5.46
N ALA A 162 -16.62 -36.67 -6.13
CA ALA A 162 -17.83 -37.07 -6.83
C ALA A 162 -17.82 -36.47 -8.23
N LYS A 163 -18.15 -37.26 -9.26
CA LYS A 163 -18.16 -36.77 -10.65
C LYS A 163 -19.38 -35.89 -10.93
N SER A 164 -20.54 -36.30 -10.44
CA SER A 164 -21.79 -35.57 -10.59
C SER A 164 -22.64 -35.72 -9.34
N ARG A 165 -23.50 -34.74 -9.09
CA ARG A 165 -24.41 -34.70 -7.96
C ARG A 165 -25.80 -34.36 -8.46
N ASP A 166 -26.78 -35.11 -7.99
CA ASP A 166 -28.18 -34.80 -8.21
C ASP A 166 -28.68 -33.78 -7.17
N ALA A 167 -29.35 -32.71 -7.63
CA ALA A 167 -29.70 -31.55 -6.82
C ALA A 167 -30.87 -31.82 -5.86
N GLY A 168 -31.77 -32.74 -6.19
CA GLY A 168 -32.96 -33.05 -5.37
C GLY A 168 -32.71 -34.12 -4.31
N THR A 169 -31.97 -35.18 -4.66
CA THR A 169 -31.75 -36.35 -3.79
C THR A 169 -30.46 -36.29 -2.99
N GLY A 170 -29.52 -35.41 -3.38
CA GLY A 170 -28.18 -35.37 -2.80
C GLY A 170 -27.31 -36.58 -3.15
N LEU A 171 -27.75 -37.43 -4.09
CA LEU A 171 -27.01 -38.61 -4.52
C LEU A 171 -25.82 -38.18 -5.41
N MET A 172 -24.64 -38.62 -5.01
CA MET A 172 -23.39 -38.38 -5.72
C MET A 172 -23.01 -39.62 -6.52
N HIS A 173 -22.73 -39.44 -7.81
CA HIS A 173 -22.37 -40.54 -8.70
C HIS A 173 -20.86 -40.58 -8.93
N ARG A 174 -20.35 -41.80 -9.09
CA ARG A 174 -18.94 -42.15 -9.29
C ARG A 174 -18.07 -41.51 -8.21
N MET A 175 -18.30 -41.96 -6.98
CA MET A 175 -17.59 -41.48 -5.81
C MET A 175 -16.24 -42.17 -5.66
N MET A 176 -15.23 -41.40 -5.26
CA MET A 176 -13.97 -41.91 -4.71
C MET A 176 -13.77 -41.31 -3.32
N VAL A 177 -13.46 -42.14 -2.34
CA VAL A 177 -13.28 -41.73 -0.95
C VAL A 177 -11.93 -42.25 -0.49
N TYR A 178 -11.05 -41.33 -0.12
CA TYR A 178 -9.76 -41.63 0.50
C TYR A 178 -9.94 -41.47 2.00
N ASP A 179 -9.79 -42.57 2.73
CA ASP A 179 -9.81 -42.62 4.18
C ASP A 179 -8.37 -42.71 4.70
N MET A 180 -7.92 -41.61 5.29
CA MET A 180 -6.61 -41.40 5.90
C MET A 180 -6.70 -41.42 7.43
N SER A 181 -7.83 -41.85 8.02
CA SER A 181 -8.05 -41.84 9.47
C SER A 181 -7.04 -42.69 10.25
N ARG A 182 -6.42 -43.68 9.60
CA ARG A 182 -5.39 -44.57 10.17
C ARG A 182 -3.95 -44.09 9.92
N GLY A 183 -3.78 -42.88 9.38
CA GLY A 183 -2.49 -42.28 9.05
C GLY A 183 -2.18 -42.30 7.55
N TYR A 184 -1.31 -41.38 7.12
CA TYR A 184 -0.99 -41.15 5.70
C TYR A 184 -0.35 -42.35 4.99
N LEU A 185 0.31 -43.23 5.75
CA LEU A 185 1.04 -44.39 5.23
C LEU A 185 0.13 -45.58 4.88
N ASN A 186 -1.09 -45.61 5.40
CA ASN A 186 -2.07 -46.68 5.16
C ASN A 186 -3.43 -46.11 4.71
N PRO A 187 -3.50 -45.51 3.50
CA PRO A 187 -4.76 -45.02 2.96
C PRO A 187 -5.69 -46.19 2.61
N ARG A 188 -6.96 -46.09 3.01
CA ARG A 188 -8.02 -46.92 2.45
C ARG A 188 -8.74 -46.16 1.34
N ILE A 189 -8.74 -46.70 0.12
CA ILE A 189 -9.34 -46.05 -1.05
C ILE A 189 -10.63 -46.78 -1.39
N ILE A 190 -11.75 -46.07 -1.41
CA ILE A 190 -13.07 -46.63 -1.70
C ILE A 190 -13.59 -46.02 -3.00
N ARG A 191 -13.99 -46.86 -3.95
CA ARG A 191 -14.63 -46.42 -5.20
C ARG A 191 -16.04 -46.98 -5.23
N ALA A 192 -17.04 -46.12 -5.37
CA ALA A 192 -18.45 -46.49 -5.41
C ALA A 192 -19.15 -45.87 -6.62
N ASP A 193 -20.14 -46.56 -7.17
CA ASP A 193 -20.92 -46.03 -8.29
C ASP A 193 -21.86 -44.91 -7.83
N SER A 194 -22.44 -45.04 -6.64
CA SER A 194 -23.27 -43.99 -6.04
C SER A 194 -23.04 -43.90 -4.54
N GLY A 195 -23.31 -42.73 -3.96
CA GLY A 195 -23.30 -42.58 -2.52
C GLY A 195 -23.92 -41.28 -2.06
N ARG A 196 -24.21 -41.21 -0.76
CA ARG A 196 -24.72 -40.02 -0.10
C ARG A 196 -24.04 -39.86 1.24
N LEU A 197 -23.76 -38.62 1.58
CA LEU A 197 -23.33 -38.25 2.92
C LEU A 197 -24.56 -37.77 3.65
N VAL A 198 -24.85 -38.32 4.83
CA VAL A 198 -26.00 -37.93 5.65
C VAL A 198 -25.54 -37.67 7.08
N MET A 199 -25.89 -36.53 7.64
CA MET A 199 -25.68 -36.27 9.07
C MET A 199 -26.65 -37.08 9.94
N ASP A 200 -26.12 -37.75 10.97
CA ASP A 200 -26.96 -38.47 11.94
C ASP A 200 -27.88 -37.49 12.72
N LYS A 201 -29.03 -37.98 13.22
CA LYS A 201 -29.96 -37.18 14.04
C LYS A 201 -29.30 -36.57 15.27
N SER A 202 -28.29 -37.24 15.82
CA SER A 202 -27.52 -36.75 16.97
C SER A 202 -26.51 -35.65 16.59
N LYS A 203 -26.27 -35.42 15.29
CA LYS A 203 -25.26 -34.51 14.73
C LYS A 203 -23.81 -34.74 15.21
N LYS A 204 -23.52 -35.97 15.67
CA LYS A 204 -22.18 -36.40 16.15
C LYS A 204 -21.42 -37.27 15.16
N PHE A 205 -22.12 -37.79 14.16
CA PHE A 205 -21.56 -38.67 13.15
C PHE A 205 -22.06 -38.23 11.79
N LEU A 206 -21.15 -38.22 10.82
CA LEU A 206 -21.47 -38.20 9.41
C LEU A 206 -21.53 -39.64 8.92
N VAL A 207 -22.66 -40.03 8.35
CA VAL A 207 -22.87 -41.37 7.81
C VAL A 207 -22.66 -41.30 6.30
N LEU A 208 -21.55 -41.85 5.86
CA LEU A 208 -21.27 -42.02 4.44
C LEU A 208 -21.89 -43.34 3.97
N LYS A 209 -22.94 -43.24 3.17
CA LYS A 209 -23.67 -44.38 2.60
C LYS A 209 -23.23 -44.56 1.16
N LEU A 210 -22.58 -45.67 0.87
CA LEU A 210 -22.04 -46.01 -0.44
C LEU A 210 -22.81 -47.20 -1.02
N TYR A 211 -23.07 -47.13 -2.32
CA TYR A 211 -23.79 -48.14 -3.10
C TYR A 211 -22.89 -48.66 -4.21
N GLN A 212 -22.83 -49.99 -4.33
CA GLN A 212 -22.09 -50.72 -5.36
C GLN A 212 -20.65 -50.21 -5.52
N GLY A 213 -19.76 -50.69 -4.66
CA GLY A 213 -18.38 -50.24 -4.63
C GLY A 213 -17.37 -51.32 -4.30
N GLN A 214 -16.11 -50.93 -4.44
CA GLN A 214 -14.95 -51.71 -4.02
C GLN A 214 -14.08 -50.83 -3.14
N SER A 215 -13.50 -51.41 -2.09
CA SER A 215 -12.48 -50.76 -1.28
C SER A 215 -11.12 -51.39 -1.57
N PHE A 216 -10.05 -50.62 -1.41
CA PHE A 216 -8.67 -51.04 -1.53
C PHE A 216 -7.96 -50.66 -0.24
N GLU A 217 -7.32 -51.63 0.39
CA GLU A 217 -6.57 -51.44 1.64
C GLU A 217 -5.30 -52.30 1.63
N ASN A 218 -4.19 -51.74 2.08
CA ASN A 218 -2.95 -52.47 2.28
C ASN A 218 -2.98 -53.16 3.66
N ILE A 219 -2.64 -54.44 3.72
CA ILE A 219 -2.67 -55.23 4.96
C ILE A 219 -1.44 -54.90 5.84
N GLN A 220 -0.34 -54.46 5.23
CA GLN A 220 0.89 -54.09 5.93
C GLN A 220 1.36 -52.68 5.51
N THR A 221 1.96 -51.95 6.46
CA THR A 221 2.62 -50.66 6.20
C THR A 221 3.84 -50.87 5.32
N GLN A 222 3.96 -50.12 4.22
CA GLN A 222 5.24 -50.05 3.50
C GLN A 222 6.31 -49.47 4.42
N SER A 223 7.27 -50.30 4.84
CA SER A 223 8.51 -49.79 5.46
C SER A 223 9.39 -49.22 4.36
N TYR A 224 9.84 -47.97 4.55
CA TYR A 224 10.62 -47.19 3.58
C TYR A 224 11.93 -47.86 3.11
N ASN A 225 12.40 -48.92 3.76
CA ASN A 225 13.76 -49.46 3.62
C ASN A 225 13.86 -50.90 3.11
N THR A 226 12.78 -51.57 2.71
CA THR A 226 12.86 -52.95 2.19
C THR A 226 12.38 -53.04 0.75
N VAL A 227 13.35 -53.31 -0.12
CA VAL A 227 13.21 -53.62 -1.54
C VAL A 227 12.36 -54.88 -1.74
N SER A 228 11.33 -54.76 -2.59
CA SER A 228 10.75 -55.83 -3.42
C SER A 228 9.95 -56.98 -2.80
N GLU A 229 9.08 -56.72 -1.82
CA GLU A 229 7.92 -57.61 -1.61
C GLU A 229 6.62 -56.88 -1.95
N PRO A 230 5.77 -57.42 -2.87
CA PRO A 230 4.47 -56.84 -3.14
C PRO A 230 3.64 -56.89 -1.86
N VAL A 231 3.29 -55.71 -1.34
CA VAL A 231 2.50 -55.60 -0.11
C VAL A 231 1.15 -56.28 -0.34
N PRO A 232 0.78 -57.26 0.50
CA PRO A 232 -0.50 -57.93 0.35
C PRO A 232 -1.63 -56.90 0.57
N TYR A 233 -2.59 -56.88 -0.35
CA TYR A 233 -3.70 -55.94 -0.38
C TYR A 233 -5.05 -56.66 -0.28
N MET A 234 -6.08 -55.95 0.17
CA MET A 234 -7.47 -56.42 0.17
C MET A 234 -8.31 -55.58 -0.79
N LEU A 235 -9.12 -56.24 -1.64
CA LEU A 235 -10.18 -55.61 -2.44
C LEU A 235 -11.59 -56.12 -2.11
N PRO A 236 -12.19 -55.71 -0.97
CA PRO A 236 -13.58 -56.04 -0.69
C PRO A 236 -14.52 -55.36 -1.69
N HIS A 237 -15.45 -56.14 -2.25
CA HIS A 237 -16.58 -55.64 -3.03
C HIS A 237 -17.83 -55.61 -2.14
N PHE A 238 -18.64 -54.57 -2.26
CA PHE A 238 -19.85 -54.39 -1.47
C PHE A 238 -21.00 -53.80 -2.29
N ASP A 239 -22.21 -54.30 -2.05
CA ASP A 239 -23.42 -53.73 -2.63
C ASP A 239 -23.89 -52.49 -1.86
N TYR A 240 -23.72 -52.52 -0.54
CA TYR A 240 -24.04 -51.43 0.37
C TYR A 240 -23.02 -51.34 1.50
N SER A 241 -22.53 -50.13 1.79
CA SER A 241 -21.60 -49.89 2.88
C SER A 241 -21.94 -48.58 3.59
N GLU A 242 -21.99 -48.62 4.92
CA GLU A 242 -22.12 -47.42 5.76
C GLU A 242 -20.81 -47.23 6.52
N THR A 243 -20.20 -46.06 6.38
CA THR A 243 -19.05 -45.64 7.20
C THR A 243 -19.47 -44.50 8.11
N PHE A 244 -19.28 -44.69 9.42
CA PHE A 244 -19.53 -43.66 10.42
C PHE A 244 -18.25 -42.86 10.62
N ILE A 245 -18.31 -41.59 10.26
CA ILE A 245 -17.22 -40.65 10.45
C ILE A 245 -17.55 -39.85 11.71
N PRO A 246 -16.71 -39.88 12.76
CA PRO A 246 -16.91 -39.02 13.92
C PRO A 246 -16.83 -37.57 13.47
N PHE A 247 -17.93 -36.85 13.62
CA PHE A 247 -18.07 -35.47 13.15
C PHE A 247 -19.07 -34.77 14.05
N ASP A 248 -18.58 -34.08 15.08
CA ASP A 248 -19.43 -33.33 16.00
C ASP A 248 -19.78 -31.97 15.40
N ALA A 249 -20.95 -31.89 14.77
CA ALA A 249 -21.50 -30.64 14.25
C ALA A 249 -22.23 -29.84 15.35
N ASN A 250 -22.46 -30.44 16.53
CA ASN A 250 -22.90 -29.70 17.70
C ASN A 250 -21.68 -29.11 18.39
N ILE A 251 -21.10 -28.10 17.77
CA ILE A 251 -20.10 -27.26 18.45
C ILE A 251 -20.77 -26.66 19.68
N LYS A 252 -20.57 -27.31 20.83
CA LYS A 252 -21.02 -26.79 22.11
C LYS A 252 -20.15 -25.58 22.46
N MET A 253 -20.67 -24.74 23.36
CA MET A 253 -19.97 -23.62 24.01
C MET A 253 -18.60 -23.97 24.65
N GLN A 254 -18.16 -25.24 24.61
CA GLN A 254 -16.86 -25.71 25.08
C GLN A 254 -15.70 -25.30 24.13
N ASP A 255 -15.95 -25.14 22.83
CA ASP A 255 -14.99 -24.59 21.84
C ASP A 255 -14.88 -23.06 21.85
N GLU A 256 -15.75 -22.37 22.62
CA GLU A 256 -15.47 -20.96 22.97
C GLU A 256 -14.10 -20.85 23.66
N GLY A 257 -13.68 -21.90 24.39
CA GLY A 257 -12.35 -22.00 25.00
C GLY A 257 -11.22 -21.92 23.98
N GLU A 258 -11.29 -22.70 22.89
CA GLU A 258 -10.25 -22.69 21.86
C GLU A 258 -10.22 -21.34 21.13
N LEU A 259 -11.38 -20.81 20.73
CA LEU A 259 -11.46 -19.51 20.06
C LEU A 259 -11.09 -18.35 21.00
N SER A 260 -11.34 -18.49 22.31
CA SER A 260 -10.89 -17.53 23.34
C SER A 260 -9.39 -17.58 23.57
N SER A 261 -8.75 -18.72 23.29
CA SER A 261 -7.29 -18.88 23.33
C SER A 261 -6.61 -18.27 22.09
N MET A 262 -7.33 -18.13 20.98
CA MET A 262 -6.87 -17.41 19.80
C MET A 262 -6.86 -15.89 20.01
N TYR A 263 -6.19 -15.16 19.11
CA TYR A 263 -6.05 -13.71 19.19
C TYR A 263 -7.40 -12.98 19.16
N VAL A 264 -8.39 -13.60 18.52
CA VAL A 264 -9.75 -13.10 18.31
C VAL A 264 -10.52 -12.92 19.62
N GLY A 265 -10.18 -13.70 20.67
CA GLY A 265 -10.94 -13.77 21.90
C GLY A 265 -10.25 -13.25 23.16
N LYS A 266 -9.08 -12.62 23.03
CA LYS A 266 -8.29 -12.15 24.18
C LYS A 266 -8.42 -10.67 24.43
N ASN A 267 -8.71 -10.33 25.69
CA ASN A 267 -8.62 -8.95 26.17
C ASN A 267 -7.17 -8.47 26.29
N LEU A 268 -6.96 -7.19 26.54
CA LEU A 268 -5.62 -6.59 26.59
C LEU A 268 -4.70 -7.29 27.60
N HIS A 269 -5.23 -7.63 28.78
CA HIS A 269 -4.47 -8.31 29.83
C HIS A 269 -4.13 -9.75 29.41
N GLN A 270 -5.09 -10.50 28.88
CA GLN A 270 -4.88 -11.86 28.39
C GLN A 270 -3.91 -11.91 27.22
N LEU A 271 -3.93 -10.91 26.32
CA LEU A 271 -2.95 -10.76 25.25
C LEU A 271 -1.55 -10.55 25.84
N GLN A 272 -1.41 -9.67 26.84
CA GLN A 272 -0.12 -9.40 27.45
C GLN A 272 0.46 -10.62 28.16
N VAL A 273 -0.35 -11.34 28.94
CA VAL A 273 0.07 -12.62 29.55
C VAL A 273 0.49 -13.64 28.49
N SER A 274 -0.21 -13.70 27.35
CA SER A 274 0.14 -14.61 26.25
C SER A 274 1.47 -14.22 25.61
N ILE A 275 1.69 -12.94 25.36
CA ILE A 275 2.94 -12.40 24.82
C ILE A 275 4.11 -12.70 25.77
N ASP A 276 3.92 -12.44 27.07
CA ASP A 276 4.93 -12.67 28.11
C ASP A 276 5.25 -14.16 28.28
N SER A 277 4.28 -15.05 28.03
CA SER A 277 4.50 -16.51 28.08
C SER A 277 5.25 -17.06 26.86
N ILE A 278 4.97 -16.54 25.66
CA ILE A 278 5.57 -17.04 24.40
C ILE A 278 6.98 -16.48 24.20
N ARG A 279 7.21 -15.23 24.59
CA ARG A 279 8.51 -14.57 24.44
C ARG A 279 9.71 -15.40 24.96
N PRO A 280 9.73 -15.91 26.22
CA PRO A 280 10.85 -16.69 26.71
C PRO A 280 10.98 -18.05 26.01
N ILE A 281 9.87 -18.64 25.57
CA ILE A 281 9.88 -19.89 24.80
C ILE A 281 10.59 -19.64 23.47
N LEU A 282 10.18 -18.59 22.75
CA LEU A 282 10.76 -18.17 21.47
C LEU A 282 12.27 -17.83 21.61
N ASP A 283 12.64 -17.08 22.64
CA ASP A 283 14.04 -16.73 22.88
C ASP A 283 14.88 -17.98 23.21
N SER A 284 14.32 -18.92 23.99
CA SER A 284 14.99 -20.17 24.33
C SER A 284 15.14 -21.13 23.14
N THR A 285 14.08 -21.32 22.34
CA THR A 285 14.10 -22.17 21.14
C THR A 285 15.09 -21.62 20.13
N ARG A 286 15.04 -20.31 19.82
CA ARG A 286 15.98 -19.65 18.90
C ARG A 286 17.42 -19.75 19.37
N ASN A 287 17.69 -19.53 20.66
CA ASN A 287 19.04 -19.67 21.20
C ASN A 287 19.54 -21.13 21.15
N SER A 288 18.64 -22.10 21.38
CA SER A 288 18.98 -23.52 21.25
C SER A 288 19.30 -23.92 19.80
N TYR A 289 18.49 -23.48 18.83
CA TYR A 289 18.71 -23.73 17.40
C TYR A 289 19.97 -23.02 16.90
N ALA A 290 20.19 -21.77 17.31
CA ALA A 290 21.42 -21.05 16.99
C ALA A 290 22.66 -21.79 17.51
N ARG A 291 22.60 -22.34 18.74
CA ARG A 291 23.70 -23.13 19.30
C ARG A 291 23.94 -24.43 18.55
N ILE A 292 22.88 -25.15 18.16
CA ILE A 292 22.99 -26.39 17.36
C ILE A 292 23.67 -26.09 16.01
N VAL A 293 23.12 -25.14 15.25
CA VAL A 293 23.68 -24.74 13.94
C VAL A 293 25.12 -24.23 14.10
N GLN A 294 25.40 -23.43 15.15
CA GLN A 294 26.75 -22.96 15.42
C GLN A 294 27.69 -24.11 15.76
N SER A 295 27.26 -25.10 16.53
CA SER A 295 28.07 -26.28 16.85
C SER A 295 28.33 -27.14 15.61
N ASP A 296 27.38 -27.29 14.70
CA ASP A 296 27.56 -28.00 13.43
C ASP A 296 28.48 -27.25 12.46
N LEU A 297 28.40 -25.92 12.43
CA LEU A 297 29.33 -25.06 11.71
C LEU A 297 30.75 -25.14 12.28
N LEU A 298 30.89 -25.13 13.60
CA LEU A 298 32.20 -25.24 14.25
C LEU A 298 32.82 -26.63 14.07
N THR A 299 32.05 -27.71 14.21
CA THR A 299 32.53 -29.08 13.99
C THR A 299 32.84 -29.38 12.53
N SER A 300 32.16 -28.72 11.59
CA SER A 300 32.49 -28.81 10.16
C SER A 300 33.71 -27.96 9.77
N HIS A 301 33.89 -26.79 10.39
CA HIS A 301 35.07 -25.95 10.19
C HIS A 301 36.33 -26.56 10.81
N TYR A 302 36.21 -27.07 12.04
CA TYR A 302 37.24 -27.82 12.74
C TYR A 302 36.98 -29.31 12.60
N GLY A 303 37.07 -29.82 11.35
CA GLY A 303 36.74 -31.19 10.99
C GLY A 303 37.20 -32.20 12.03
N PHE A 304 36.25 -32.93 12.62
CA PHE A 304 36.43 -34.08 13.52
C PHE A 304 37.74 -34.06 14.33
N SER A 305 37.90 -33.02 15.14
CA SER A 305 38.48 -33.13 16.47
C SER A 305 37.58 -33.93 17.43
N PRO A 306 37.64 -35.26 17.66
CA PRO A 306 37.11 -35.80 18.91
C PRO A 306 38.06 -35.39 20.05
N TYR A 307 38.33 -34.09 20.20
CA TYR A 307 38.89 -33.55 21.42
C TYR A 307 37.70 -33.28 22.32
N ALA A 308 37.12 -34.38 22.83
CA ALA A 308 36.58 -34.36 24.16
C ALA A 308 37.64 -33.68 25.05
N TYR A 309 37.20 -32.84 25.96
CA TYR A 309 38.03 -32.09 26.88
C TYR A 309 38.80 -33.07 27.80
N GLU A 310 39.82 -33.74 27.27
CA GLU A 310 40.65 -34.71 27.95
C GLU A 310 42.06 -34.13 28.06
N ASP A 311 42.30 -33.53 29.23
CA ASP A 311 43.56 -33.44 29.93
C ASP A 311 44.82 -33.06 29.09
N THR A 312 45.34 -31.85 29.32
CA THR A 312 46.58 -31.31 28.70
C THR A 312 47.78 -32.26 28.75
N THR A 313 47.78 -33.22 29.67
CA THR A 313 48.86 -34.21 29.82
C THR A 313 48.85 -35.30 28.73
N VAL A 314 47.68 -35.66 28.21
CA VAL A 314 47.54 -36.66 27.14
C VAL A 314 48.03 -36.07 25.81
N PHE A 315 47.70 -34.80 25.55
CA PHE A 315 48.18 -34.04 24.40
C PHE A 315 49.71 -33.96 24.36
N ALA A 316 50.35 -33.65 25.49
CA ALA A 316 51.81 -33.57 25.60
C ALA A 316 52.50 -34.92 25.29
N ARG A 317 51.97 -36.04 25.83
CA ARG A 317 52.51 -37.38 25.57
C ARG A 317 52.36 -37.80 24.12
N GLN A 318 51.26 -37.40 23.48
CA GLN A 318 51.01 -37.71 22.08
C GLN A 318 51.89 -36.88 21.16
N GLN A 319 52.17 -35.63 21.52
CA GLN A 319 53.11 -34.76 20.81
C GLN A 319 54.55 -35.28 20.93
N GLU A 320 54.94 -35.81 22.08
CA GLU A 320 56.20 -36.55 22.24
C GLU A 320 56.24 -37.80 21.35
N ARG A 321 55.16 -38.57 21.30
CA ARG A 321 55.06 -39.80 20.49
C ARG A 321 55.09 -39.51 18.99
N ILE A 322 54.52 -38.39 18.55
CA ILE A 322 54.61 -37.89 17.17
C ILE A 322 56.04 -37.41 16.90
N ALA A 323 56.66 -36.68 17.83
CA ALA A 323 58.05 -36.25 17.70
C ALA A 323 59.03 -37.43 17.62
N THR A 324 58.80 -38.52 18.35
CA THR A 324 59.61 -39.75 18.25
C THR A 324 59.40 -40.46 16.92
N LEU A 325 58.16 -40.60 16.45
CA LEU A 325 57.86 -41.20 15.15
C LEU A 325 58.45 -40.39 13.98
N VAL A 326 58.41 -39.06 14.07
CA VAL A 326 59.06 -38.16 13.08
C VAL A 326 60.58 -38.32 13.11
N LYS A 327 61.19 -38.49 14.29
CA LYS A 327 62.63 -38.76 14.43
C LYS A 327 63.01 -40.12 13.85
N GLU A 328 62.22 -41.16 14.11
CA GLU A 328 62.41 -42.51 13.56
C GLU A 328 62.24 -42.53 12.03
N THR A 329 61.35 -41.70 11.50
CA THR A 329 61.08 -41.59 10.05
C THR A 329 62.07 -40.66 9.34
N SER A 330 62.80 -39.80 10.06
CA SER A 330 63.73 -38.80 9.47
C SER A 330 64.98 -39.38 8.78
N GLY A 331 65.21 -40.69 8.88
CA GLY A 331 66.25 -41.42 8.13
C GLY A 331 65.77 -42.03 6.81
N VAL A 332 64.46 -42.09 6.55
CA VAL A 332 63.91 -42.67 5.31
C VAL A 332 63.78 -41.56 4.27
N LYS A 333 64.80 -41.44 3.41
CA LYS A 333 64.66 -40.76 2.12
C LYS A 333 63.78 -41.62 1.21
N SER A 334 62.47 -41.55 1.39
CA SER A 334 61.54 -42.03 0.35
C SER A 334 60.74 -40.84 -0.15
N GLU A 335 60.85 -40.58 -1.45
CA GLU A 335 59.93 -39.71 -2.18
C GLU A 335 58.45 -40.14 -2.01
N GLU A 336 58.19 -41.38 -1.56
CA GLU A 336 56.85 -41.90 -1.24
C GLU A 336 56.18 -41.15 -0.07
N ALA A 337 56.94 -40.51 0.82
CA ALA A 337 56.36 -39.69 1.89
C ALA A 337 55.85 -38.32 1.38
N LYS A 338 56.32 -37.85 0.22
CA LYS A 338 55.81 -36.63 -0.44
C LYS A 338 54.56 -36.93 -1.26
N ASP A 339 54.49 -38.08 -1.91
CA ASP A 339 53.29 -38.53 -2.63
C ASP A 339 52.12 -38.83 -1.68
N ALA A 340 52.40 -39.28 -0.45
CA ALA A 340 51.38 -39.42 0.60
C ALA A 340 50.81 -38.07 1.10
N LEU A 341 51.47 -36.94 0.79
CA LEU A 341 51.09 -35.59 1.20
C LEU A 341 50.52 -34.73 0.07
N THR A 342 50.64 -35.16 -1.19
CA THR A 342 49.99 -34.50 -2.32
C THR A 342 48.63 -35.15 -2.56
N LEU A 343 47.57 -34.53 -2.03
CA LEU A 343 46.19 -34.88 -2.37
C LEU A 343 46.06 -35.00 -3.90
N THR A 344 45.70 -36.17 -4.40
CA THR A 344 45.40 -36.37 -5.81
C THR A 344 44.27 -35.41 -6.22
N ALA A 345 44.23 -34.93 -7.47
CA ALA A 345 43.13 -34.09 -7.94
C ALA A 345 41.75 -34.72 -7.67
N GLN A 346 41.67 -36.06 -7.73
CA GLN A 346 40.49 -36.85 -7.36
C GLN A 346 40.10 -36.72 -5.88
N ASP A 347 41.08 -36.83 -4.97
CA ASP A 347 40.88 -36.74 -3.52
C ASP A 347 40.46 -35.32 -3.12
N SER A 348 41.02 -34.31 -3.79
CA SER A 348 40.63 -32.91 -3.60
C SER A 348 39.18 -32.65 -4.03
N LEU A 349 38.74 -33.26 -5.14
CA LEU A 349 37.36 -33.16 -5.61
C LEU A 349 36.39 -33.90 -4.68
N GLN A 350 36.77 -35.07 -4.16
CA GLN A 350 35.96 -35.80 -3.18
C GLN A 350 35.85 -35.04 -1.85
N ALA A 351 36.94 -34.41 -1.38
CA ALA A 351 36.93 -33.55 -0.21
C ALA A 351 36.01 -32.34 -0.41
N ILE A 352 36.09 -31.65 -1.56
CA ILE A 352 35.21 -30.53 -1.91
C ILE A 352 33.75 -30.98 -2.00
N GLY A 353 33.47 -32.13 -2.64
CA GLY A 353 32.12 -32.70 -2.72
C GLY A 353 31.54 -32.98 -1.34
N SER A 354 32.31 -33.62 -0.45
CA SER A 354 31.88 -33.89 0.92
C SER A 354 31.68 -32.62 1.75
N ALA A 355 32.48 -31.57 1.51
CA ALA A 355 32.32 -30.27 2.16
C ALA A 355 31.07 -29.54 1.66
N LEU A 356 30.79 -29.62 0.35
CA LEU A 356 29.58 -29.06 -0.25
C LEU A 356 28.33 -29.76 0.27
N ASP A 357 28.34 -31.09 0.36
CA ASP A 357 27.19 -31.85 0.87
C ASP A 357 26.94 -31.60 2.37
N LYS A 358 28.02 -31.45 3.16
CA LYS A 358 27.91 -31.00 4.57
C LYS A 358 27.35 -29.59 4.66
N ALA A 359 27.81 -28.65 3.84
CA ALA A 359 27.32 -27.28 3.81
C ALA A 359 25.82 -27.24 3.44
N LYS A 360 25.42 -28.00 2.42
CA LYS A 360 24.01 -28.14 2.02
C LYS A 360 23.17 -28.70 3.17
N ARG A 361 23.62 -29.76 3.84
CA ARG A 361 22.92 -30.32 4.99
C ARG A 361 22.72 -29.31 6.12
N ILE A 362 23.76 -28.54 6.46
CA ILE A 362 23.66 -27.49 7.49
C ILE A 362 22.68 -26.39 7.05
N THR A 363 22.68 -26.00 5.77
CA THR A 363 21.70 -25.02 5.25
C THR A 363 20.27 -25.55 5.27
N GLU A 364 20.06 -26.82 4.91
CA GLU A 364 18.75 -27.48 4.98
C GLU A 364 18.27 -27.60 6.42
N GLU A 365 19.15 -27.99 7.34
CA GLU A 365 18.85 -28.08 8.77
C GLU A 365 18.54 -26.71 9.38
N ALA A 366 19.29 -25.67 9.01
CA ALA A 366 18.98 -24.29 9.39
C ALA A 366 17.60 -23.86 8.86
N GLN A 367 17.27 -24.21 7.61
CA GLN A 367 15.94 -23.95 7.04
C GLN A 367 14.82 -24.68 7.79
N ILE A 368 15.03 -25.94 8.20
CA ILE A 368 14.08 -26.70 9.01
C ILE A 368 13.84 -26.04 10.36
N TYR A 369 14.91 -25.60 11.05
CA TYR A 369 14.77 -24.89 12.32
C TYR A 369 14.04 -23.54 12.16
N THR A 370 14.31 -22.79 11.09
CA THR A 370 13.54 -21.57 10.80
C THR A 370 12.06 -21.86 10.55
N GLY A 371 11.72 -22.93 9.83
CA GLY A 371 10.32 -23.30 9.57
C GLY A 371 9.59 -23.90 10.78
N THR A 372 10.32 -24.41 11.78
CA THR A 372 9.73 -24.94 13.02
C THR A 372 9.38 -23.82 14.00
N ASP A 373 10.14 -22.72 13.99
CA ASP A 373 9.89 -21.52 14.80
C ASP A 373 8.68 -20.70 14.32
N ASP A 374 8.29 -20.85 13.05
CA ASP A 374 7.29 -20.03 12.37
C ASP A 374 5.91 -20.04 13.06
N THR A 375 5.50 -21.13 13.70
CA THR A 375 4.18 -21.24 14.35
C THR A 375 4.11 -20.42 15.64
N GLU A 376 5.08 -20.60 16.54
CA GLU A 376 5.18 -19.83 17.79
C GLU A 376 5.42 -18.36 17.50
N PHE A 377 6.28 -18.07 16.52
CA PHE A 377 6.52 -16.70 16.07
C PHE A 377 5.28 -16.06 15.44
N TYR A 378 4.51 -16.81 14.67
CA TYR A 378 3.22 -16.37 14.13
C TYR A 378 2.26 -15.98 15.27
N HIS A 379 2.10 -16.84 16.29
CA HIS A 379 1.24 -16.55 17.43
C HIS A 379 1.71 -15.33 18.21
N TYR A 380 3.01 -15.23 18.50
CA TYR A 380 3.61 -14.05 19.13
C TYR A 380 3.28 -12.76 18.35
N ARG A 381 3.53 -12.77 17.04
CA ARG A 381 3.28 -11.63 16.15
C ARG A 381 1.81 -11.25 16.15
N THR A 382 0.89 -12.19 15.98
CA THR A 382 -0.55 -11.90 15.90
C THR A 382 -1.11 -11.38 17.22
N PHE A 383 -0.69 -11.93 18.38
CA PHE A 383 -1.09 -11.39 19.67
C PHE A 383 -0.58 -9.96 19.87
N HIS A 384 0.67 -9.70 19.49
CA HIS A 384 1.29 -8.38 19.61
C HIS A 384 0.69 -7.35 18.62
N GLN A 385 0.26 -7.80 17.43
CA GLN A 385 -0.50 -6.99 16.47
C GLN A 385 -1.84 -6.53 17.07
N GLU A 386 -2.64 -7.47 17.57
CA GLU A 386 -3.95 -7.17 18.15
C GLU A 386 -3.84 -6.31 19.41
N TRP A 387 -2.77 -6.48 20.20
CA TRP A 387 -2.46 -5.60 21.32
C TRP A 387 -2.31 -4.15 20.86
N HIS A 388 -1.51 -3.88 19.82
CA HIS A 388 -1.39 -2.53 19.27
C HIS A 388 -2.69 -2.03 18.65
N ARG A 389 -3.45 -2.91 18.01
CA ARG A 389 -4.70 -2.56 17.33
C ARG A 389 -5.75 -1.93 18.26
N LYS A 390 -5.78 -2.37 19.52
CA LYS A 390 -6.63 -1.78 20.57
C LYS A 390 -6.28 -0.31 20.88
N PHE A 391 -5.05 0.12 20.62
CA PHE A 391 -4.64 1.51 20.79
C PHE A 391 -4.70 2.31 19.49
N THR A 392 -4.35 1.70 18.36
CA THR A 392 -4.28 2.42 17.08
C THR A 392 -5.65 2.92 16.65
N PHE A 393 -6.72 2.12 16.78
CA PHE A 393 -8.08 2.54 16.40
C PHE A 393 -8.60 3.77 17.17
N PRO A 394 -8.55 3.83 18.52
CA PRO A 394 -8.86 5.05 19.27
C PRO A 394 -8.01 6.26 18.85
N VAL A 395 -6.70 6.07 18.64
CA VAL A 395 -5.80 7.14 18.21
C VAL A 395 -6.16 7.64 16.81
N SER A 396 -6.51 6.73 15.89
CA SER A 396 -6.97 7.08 14.55
C SER A 396 -8.20 7.98 14.61
N CYS A 397 -9.16 7.73 15.52
CA CYS A 397 -10.34 8.60 15.67
C CYS A 397 -9.96 10.07 15.93
N ILE A 398 -8.94 10.31 16.76
CA ILE A 398 -8.44 11.65 17.09
C ILE A 398 -7.76 12.28 15.86
N ILE A 399 -6.92 11.51 15.15
CA ILE A 399 -6.23 11.97 13.94
C ILE A 399 -7.24 12.31 12.84
N PHE A 400 -8.22 11.45 12.61
CA PHE A 400 -9.28 11.65 11.62
C PHE A 400 -10.19 12.83 11.96
N ALA A 401 -10.51 13.06 13.24
CA ALA A 401 -11.20 14.28 13.65
C ALA A 401 -10.39 15.54 13.38
N LEU A 402 -9.07 15.50 13.61
CA LEU A 402 -8.18 16.62 13.35
C LEU A 402 -8.11 16.93 11.84
N ILE A 403 -7.95 15.90 11.02
CA ILE A 403 -7.94 16.03 9.55
C ILE A 403 -9.30 16.53 9.05
N GLY A 404 -10.39 15.90 9.46
CA GLY A 404 -11.73 16.28 9.00
C GLY A 404 -12.11 17.70 9.42
N ALA A 405 -11.90 18.06 10.69
CA ALA A 405 -12.17 19.41 11.18
C ALA A 405 -11.31 20.48 10.47
N SER A 406 -10.01 20.24 10.32
CA SER A 406 -9.11 21.20 9.66
C SER A 406 -9.45 21.36 8.18
N LEU A 407 -9.75 20.27 7.47
CA LEU A 407 -10.09 20.34 6.06
C LEU A 407 -11.50 20.91 5.83
N GLY A 408 -12.47 20.59 6.68
CA GLY A 408 -13.81 21.16 6.64
C GLY A 408 -13.78 22.68 6.82
N ALA A 409 -12.87 23.22 7.63
CA ALA A 409 -12.67 24.66 7.76
C ALA A 409 -12.11 25.34 6.48
N ILE A 410 -11.35 24.59 5.68
CA ILE A 410 -10.70 25.07 4.46
C ILE A 410 -11.67 24.99 3.26
N VAL A 411 -12.41 23.89 3.14
CA VAL A 411 -13.29 23.61 1.99
C VAL A 411 -14.64 24.30 2.19
N ARG A 412 -14.74 25.55 1.73
CA ARG A 412 -15.92 26.43 1.88
C ARG A 412 -16.94 26.35 0.76
N ARG A 413 -16.59 25.72 -0.37
CA ARG A 413 -17.43 25.63 -1.59
C ARG A 413 -17.33 24.22 -2.17
N GLY A 414 -18.47 23.55 -2.36
CA GLY A 414 -18.48 22.18 -2.91
C GLY A 414 -19.75 21.35 -2.71
N GLY A 415 -20.81 21.90 -2.10
CA GLY A 415 -22.03 21.15 -1.78
C GLY A 415 -21.76 19.94 -0.88
N ILE A 416 -22.76 19.05 -0.75
CA ILE A 416 -22.66 17.86 0.11
C ILE A 416 -21.63 16.84 -0.42
N GLY A 417 -21.32 16.87 -1.73
CA GLY A 417 -20.48 15.86 -2.40
C GLY A 417 -18.97 16.00 -2.15
N MET A 418 -18.42 17.21 -2.15
CA MET A 418 -16.98 17.41 -1.95
C MET A 418 -16.47 16.88 -0.59
N PRO A 419 -17.18 17.12 0.54
CA PRO A 419 -16.89 16.49 1.81
C PRO A 419 -16.74 14.97 1.77
N ILE A 420 -17.63 14.30 1.04
CA ILE A 420 -17.67 12.85 0.93
C ILE A 420 -16.45 12.35 0.15
N ILE A 421 -16.17 12.94 -1.01
CA ILE A 421 -15.05 12.54 -1.87
C ILE A 421 -13.72 12.65 -1.12
N ILE A 422 -13.51 13.76 -0.40
CA ILE A 422 -12.26 13.95 0.32
C ILE A 422 -12.15 12.99 1.51
N SER A 423 -13.26 12.71 2.20
CA SER A 423 -13.28 11.71 3.27
C SER A 423 -12.92 10.32 2.73
N ILE A 424 -13.48 9.93 1.58
CA ILE A 424 -13.15 8.67 0.90
C ILE A 424 -11.67 8.63 0.50
N PHE A 425 -11.10 9.74 0.01
CA PHE A 425 -9.67 9.79 -0.33
C PHE A 425 -8.78 9.50 0.88
N PHE A 426 -8.98 10.21 2.00
CA PHE A 426 -8.19 9.96 3.22
C PHE A 426 -8.44 8.57 3.80
N PHE A 427 -9.66 8.04 3.67
CA PHE A 427 -9.98 6.67 4.02
C PHE A 427 -9.17 5.66 3.20
N VAL A 428 -9.19 5.77 1.87
CA VAL A 428 -8.44 4.87 0.97
C VAL A 428 -6.95 4.96 1.27
N VAL A 429 -6.39 6.16 1.45
CA VAL A 429 -4.97 6.35 1.80
C VAL A 429 -4.64 5.66 3.12
N TYR A 430 -5.46 5.84 4.16
CA TYR A 430 -5.27 5.16 5.45
C TYR A 430 -5.25 3.65 5.30
N PHE A 431 -6.23 3.07 4.60
CA PHE A 431 -6.32 1.62 4.42
C PHE A 431 -5.21 1.03 3.57
N ILE A 432 -4.75 1.76 2.55
CA ILE A 432 -3.59 1.33 1.75
C ILE A 432 -2.34 1.26 2.64
N ILE A 433 -2.09 2.29 3.45
CA ILE A 433 -0.92 2.32 4.34
C ILE A 433 -1.03 1.26 5.45
N ASP A 434 -2.21 1.08 6.04
CA ASP A 434 -2.45 0.04 7.06
C ASP A 434 -2.28 -1.37 6.48
N SER A 435 -2.82 -1.63 5.28
CA SER A 435 -2.63 -2.88 4.55
C SER A 435 -1.16 -3.11 4.20
N PHE A 436 -0.46 -2.06 3.76
CA PHE A 436 0.98 -2.14 3.48
C PHE A 436 1.78 -2.47 4.74
N GLY A 437 1.54 -1.80 5.86
CA GLY A 437 2.19 -2.05 7.14
C GLY A 437 1.95 -3.47 7.67
N THR A 438 0.70 -3.96 7.58
CA THR A 438 0.36 -5.33 7.99
C THR A 438 0.98 -6.39 7.07
N ASN A 439 1.07 -6.14 5.76
CA ASN A 439 1.76 -7.02 4.82
C ASN A 439 3.27 -7.07 5.07
N MET A 440 3.90 -5.94 5.39
CA MET A 440 5.33 -5.89 5.76
C MET A 440 5.62 -6.61 7.09
N LEU A 441 4.65 -6.66 8.02
CA LEU A 441 4.76 -7.49 9.23
C LEU A 441 4.76 -8.99 8.91
N ARG A 442 4.00 -9.41 7.90
CA ARG A 442 3.94 -10.81 7.46
C ARG A 442 5.25 -11.26 6.82
N SER A 443 5.96 -10.36 6.14
CA SER A 443 7.29 -10.63 5.56
C SER A 443 8.45 -10.43 6.54
N GLU A 444 8.18 -10.12 7.81
CA GLU A 444 9.18 -9.95 8.88
C GLU A 444 10.22 -8.85 8.63
N SER A 445 9.93 -7.98 7.66
CA SER A 445 10.82 -6.91 7.22
C SER A 445 10.88 -5.72 8.18
N ILE A 446 9.84 -5.54 9.02
CA ILE A 446 9.73 -4.40 9.93
C ILE A 446 9.27 -4.84 11.33
N PRO A 447 9.65 -4.08 12.38
CA PRO A 447 9.15 -4.30 13.73
C PRO A 447 7.62 -4.20 13.82
N ILE A 448 7.03 -5.02 14.69
CA ILE A 448 5.57 -5.14 14.86
C ILE A 448 4.93 -3.79 15.20
N TRP A 449 5.52 -3.05 16.15
CA TRP A 449 5.00 -1.74 16.56
C TRP A 449 5.04 -0.74 15.40
N LEU A 450 6.08 -0.75 14.57
CA LEU A 450 6.21 0.22 13.49
C LEU A 450 5.15 0.00 12.41
N GLY A 451 4.94 -1.25 11.99
CA GLY A 451 3.95 -1.53 10.95
C GLY A 451 2.51 -1.35 11.41
N MET A 452 2.19 -1.61 12.68
CA MET A 452 0.84 -1.36 13.22
C MET A 452 0.54 0.15 13.40
N TRP A 453 1.55 0.97 13.70
CA TRP A 453 1.38 2.41 13.91
C TRP A 453 1.65 3.24 12.65
N LEU A 454 2.09 2.61 11.56
CA LEU A 454 2.54 3.27 10.33
C LEU A 454 1.54 4.30 9.79
N SER A 455 0.27 3.91 9.69
CA SER A 455 -0.82 4.76 9.20
C SER A 455 -1.04 6.00 10.09
N ASN A 456 -1.05 5.81 11.41
CA ASN A 456 -1.21 6.89 12.38
C ASN A 456 0.00 7.83 12.43
N ILE A 457 1.22 7.28 12.39
CA ILE A 457 2.47 8.06 12.38
C ILE A 457 2.56 8.93 11.12
N LEU A 458 2.11 8.41 9.97
CA LEU A 458 2.17 9.14 8.70
C LEU A 458 1.08 10.22 8.60
N LEU A 459 -0.15 9.93 9.05
CA LEU A 459 -1.27 10.87 8.97
C LEU A 459 -1.25 11.95 10.07
N PHE A 460 -0.62 11.70 11.22
CA PHE A 460 -0.60 12.67 12.32
C PHE A 460 0.09 14.00 11.96
N PRO A 461 1.29 14.02 11.35
CA PRO A 461 1.91 15.25 10.85
C PRO A 461 1.06 15.97 9.81
N VAL A 462 0.38 15.21 8.93
CA VAL A 462 -0.55 15.77 7.93
C VAL A 462 -1.72 16.47 8.61
N GLY A 463 -2.33 15.83 9.61
CA GLY A 463 -3.40 16.43 10.42
C GLY A 463 -2.97 17.72 11.11
N ILE A 464 -1.77 17.74 11.71
CA ILE A 464 -1.21 18.95 12.34
C ILE A 464 -0.96 20.05 11.31
N PHE A 465 -0.34 19.69 10.18
CA PHE A 465 -0.05 20.63 9.09
C PHE A 465 -1.32 21.27 8.53
N LEU A 466 -2.37 20.46 8.30
CA LEU A 466 -3.68 20.95 7.86
C LEU A 466 -4.33 21.84 8.91
N ALA A 467 -4.25 21.48 10.20
CA ALA A 467 -4.77 22.30 11.28
C ALA A 467 -4.05 23.65 11.40
N TYR A 468 -2.73 23.69 11.17
CA TYR A 468 -1.95 24.92 11.09
C TYR A 468 -2.36 25.78 9.89
N LYS A 469 -2.45 25.18 8.69
CA LYS A 469 -2.86 25.85 7.46
C LYS A 469 -4.29 26.42 7.54
N ALA A 470 -5.23 25.67 8.10
CA ALA A 470 -6.61 26.10 8.28
C ALA A 470 -6.71 27.37 9.15
N ASN A 471 -5.79 27.55 10.09
CA ASN A 471 -5.74 28.74 10.93
C ASN A 471 -5.23 29.98 10.16
N GLN A 472 -4.34 29.81 9.18
CA GLN A 472 -3.72 30.91 8.43
C GLN A 472 -4.55 31.41 7.24
N ASP A 473 -5.84 31.03 7.15
CA ASP A 473 -6.77 31.42 6.07
C ASP A 473 -6.27 31.17 4.64
N SER A 474 -5.21 30.39 4.49
CA SER A 474 -4.67 30.05 3.19
C SER A 474 -5.68 29.13 2.50
N SER A 475 -6.23 29.58 1.37
CA SER A 475 -7.04 28.80 0.42
C SER A 475 -6.20 27.71 -0.24
N ALA A 476 -5.66 26.80 0.58
CA ALA A 476 -4.65 25.83 0.19
C ALA A 476 -5.16 24.76 -0.78
N LEU A 477 -6.47 24.72 -1.05
CA LEU A 477 -7.08 23.94 -2.12
C LEU A 477 -7.73 24.83 -3.18
N ASN A 478 -7.06 25.93 -3.57
CA ASN A 478 -7.31 26.46 -4.90
C ASN A 478 -6.85 25.37 -5.88
N VAL A 479 -7.81 24.65 -6.47
CA VAL A 479 -7.57 23.75 -7.61
C VAL A 479 -6.75 24.50 -8.66
N GLU A 480 -6.99 25.80 -8.82
CA GLU A 480 -6.21 26.69 -9.66
C GLU A 480 -4.75 26.84 -9.22
N ALA A 481 -4.42 26.87 -7.93
CA ALA A 481 -3.03 26.92 -7.44
C ALA A 481 -2.31 25.58 -7.64
N TYR A 482 -3.00 24.45 -7.50
CA TYR A 482 -2.45 23.13 -7.84
C TYR A 482 -2.32 22.93 -9.34
N VAL A 483 -3.31 23.36 -10.13
CA VAL A 483 -3.24 23.37 -11.59
C VAL A 483 -2.14 24.30 -12.05
N ILE A 484 -1.96 25.49 -11.46
CA ILE A 484 -0.86 26.40 -11.74
C ILE A 484 0.48 25.78 -11.31
N PHE A 485 0.55 25.11 -10.16
CA PHE A 485 1.75 24.41 -9.71
C PHE A 485 2.12 23.27 -10.68
N PHE A 486 1.17 22.43 -11.07
CA PHE A 486 1.36 21.35 -12.03
C PHE A 486 1.58 21.88 -13.45
N ARG A 487 0.93 22.96 -13.86
CA ARG A 487 1.13 23.65 -15.15
C ARG A 487 2.51 24.31 -15.21
N LYS A 488 2.99 24.87 -14.09
CA LYS A 488 4.35 25.41 -13.91
C LYS A 488 5.41 24.30 -13.83
N LEU A 489 5.05 23.13 -13.30
CA LEU A 489 5.88 21.94 -13.25
C LEU A 489 5.97 21.28 -14.64
N PHE A 490 4.88 21.14 -15.38
CA PHE A 490 4.85 20.50 -16.70
C PHE A 490 5.06 21.46 -17.88
N GLY A 491 5.28 22.74 -17.62
CA GLY A 491 5.70 23.73 -18.62
C GLY A 491 4.62 24.23 -19.59
N PHE A 492 3.35 23.85 -19.42
CA PHE A 492 2.25 24.46 -20.17
C PHE A 492 2.08 25.91 -19.70
N ARG A 493 2.16 26.90 -20.59
CA ARG A 493 2.03 28.33 -20.22
C ARG A 493 0.95 29.00 -21.03
N GLY A 494 0.25 29.93 -20.41
CA GLY A 494 -0.89 30.64 -21.00
C GLY A 494 -0.45 31.60 -22.11
N VAL A 495 -1.37 31.92 -23.01
CA VAL A 495 -1.22 32.94 -24.06
C VAL A 495 -1.41 34.33 -23.43
N ARG A 496 -0.62 35.33 -23.85
CA ARG A 496 -0.75 36.71 -23.38
C ARG A 496 -2.06 37.28 -23.91
N LYS A 497 -2.97 37.69 -23.02
CA LYS A 497 -4.23 38.35 -23.39
C LYS A 497 -4.04 39.86 -23.30
N VAL A 498 -3.95 40.54 -24.44
CA VAL A 498 -3.95 42.01 -24.52
C VAL A 498 -5.32 42.45 -25.03
N GLU A 499 -6.07 43.18 -24.21
CA GLU A 499 -7.36 43.76 -24.62
C GLU A 499 -7.14 45.01 -25.47
N TYR A 500 -7.80 45.09 -26.63
CA TYR A 500 -7.79 46.27 -27.50
C TYR A 500 -8.52 47.43 -26.81
N GLN A 501 -7.87 48.58 -26.71
CA GLN A 501 -8.47 49.80 -26.16
C GLN A 501 -9.03 50.64 -27.30
N GLU A 502 -10.34 50.93 -27.26
CA GLU A 502 -11.01 51.76 -28.28
C GLU A 502 -10.72 53.26 -28.13
N LEU A 503 -10.18 53.68 -26.97
CA LEU A 503 -9.83 55.06 -26.66
C LEU A 503 -8.37 55.14 -26.17
N ILE A 504 -7.51 55.77 -26.95
CA ILE A 504 -6.08 55.96 -26.67
C ILE A 504 -5.87 57.43 -26.30
N ILE A 505 -5.35 57.70 -25.09
CA ILE A 505 -5.14 59.05 -24.55
C ILE A 505 -3.72 59.56 -24.87
N GLU A 506 -2.75 58.65 -24.96
CA GLU A 506 -1.35 58.91 -25.35
C GLU A 506 -0.96 57.90 -26.44
N GLU A 507 -0.47 58.36 -27.59
CA GLU A 507 -0.03 57.48 -28.67
C GLU A 507 1.28 56.77 -28.32
N ALA A 508 1.39 55.50 -28.71
CA ALA A 508 2.60 54.71 -28.51
C ALA A 508 3.81 55.32 -29.25
N ASP A 509 4.96 55.41 -28.57
CA ASP A 509 6.24 55.81 -29.19
C ASP A 509 6.80 54.66 -30.03
N TYR A 510 6.59 54.76 -31.35
CA TYR A 510 7.04 53.75 -32.31
C TYR A 510 8.57 53.73 -32.51
N GLU A 511 9.28 54.84 -32.27
CA GLU A 511 10.73 54.87 -32.43
C GLU A 511 11.40 54.14 -31.26
N ALA A 512 10.96 54.42 -30.03
CA ALA A 512 11.40 53.69 -28.84
C ALA A 512 10.96 52.21 -28.90
N GLY A 513 9.73 51.94 -29.38
CA GLY A 513 9.21 50.59 -29.57
C GLY A 513 10.01 49.77 -30.59
N ALA A 514 10.39 50.36 -31.73
CA ALA A 514 11.21 49.71 -32.75
C ALA A 514 12.61 49.34 -32.21
N ALA A 515 13.25 50.26 -31.47
CA ALA A 515 14.54 50.02 -30.85
C ALA A 515 14.48 48.88 -29.82
N ALA A 516 13.43 48.86 -28.99
CA ALA A 516 13.21 47.82 -27.99
C ALA A 516 12.96 46.44 -28.62
N VAL A 517 12.19 46.37 -29.73
CA VAL A 517 11.94 45.11 -30.45
C VAL A 517 13.23 44.57 -31.08
N VAL A 518 14.06 45.43 -31.68
CA VAL A 518 15.36 45.02 -32.25
C VAL A 518 16.31 44.51 -31.17
N GLN A 519 16.34 45.17 -30.01
CA GLN A 519 17.12 44.72 -28.85
C GLN A 519 16.62 43.35 -28.33
N ALA A 520 15.30 43.17 -28.22
CA ALA A 520 14.71 41.90 -27.80
C ALA A 520 15.00 40.75 -28.80
N ILE A 521 15.05 41.02 -30.10
CA ILE A 521 15.47 40.03 -31.12
C ILE A 521 16.94 39.63 -30.89
N ALA A 522 17.83 40.59 -30.67
CA ALA A 522 19.25 40.32 -30.39
C ALA A 522 19.45 39.50 -29.11
N HIS A 523 18.70 39.82 -28.05
CA HIS A 523 18.70 39.06 -26.79
C HIS A 523 18.10 37.65 -26.97
N THR A 524 17.05 37.50 -27.79
CA THR A 524 16.46 36.19 -28.13
C THR A 524 17.46 35.30 -28.87
N ASP A 525 18.20 35.87 -29.83
CA ASP A 525 19.23 35.16 -30.60
C ASP A 525 20.45 34.78 -29.74
N ALA A 526 20.85 35.64 -28.81
CA ALA A 526 21.88 35.34 -27.82
C ALA A 526 21.46 34.17 -26.91
N LEU A 527 20.20 34.17 -26.45
CA LEU A 527 19.67 33.11 -25.60
C LEU A 527 19.54 31.77 -26.35
N LEU A 528 19.10 31.78 -27.61
CA LEU A 528 19.01 30.57 -28.45
C LEU A 528 20.37 29.89 -28.69
N ARG A 529 21.46 30.67 -28.69
CA ARG A 529 22.85 30.19 -28.84
C ARG A 529 23.53 29.83 -27.52
N SER A 530 22.91 30.15 -26.39
CA SER A 530 23.47 29.91 -25.07
C SER A 530 23.68 28.40 -24.78
N PRO A 531 24.72 28.04 -24.01
CA PRO A 531 24.99 26.66 -23.60
C PRO A 531 23.86 26.04 -22.74
N MET A 532 23.00 26.83 -22.06
CA MET A 532 21.81 26.32 -21.38
C MET A 532 20.82 25.62 -22.34
N LEU A 533 20.68 26.13 -23.57
CA LEU A 533 19.72 25.63 -24.57
C LEU A 533 20.36 24.71 -25.63
N SER A 534 21.67 24.86 -25.88
CA SER A 534 22.39 24.13 -26.93
C SER A 534 23.32 23.01 -26.41
N GLY A 535 23.66 23.00 -25.12
CA GLY A 535 24.62 22.05 -24.53
C GLY A 535 24.08 20.62 -24.29
N ARG A 536 24.93 19.73 -23.80
CA ARG A 536 24.55 18.36 -23.40
C ARG A 536 23.66 18.39 -22.13
N ILE A 537 22.83 17.37 -21.92
CA ILE A 537 21.85 17.31 -20.81
C ILE A 537 22.52 17.54 -19.44
N TRP A 538 23.71 16.98 -19.24
CA TRP A 538 24.48 17.12 -17.99
C TRP A 538 25.07 18.52 -17.76
N GLN A 539 25.27 19.30 -18.83
CA GLN A 539 25.82 20.66 -18.75
C GLN A 539 24.75 21.71 -18.38
N ILE A 540 23.46 21.34 -18.38
CA ILE A 540 22.36 22.23 -17.94
C ILE A 540 22.58 22.66 -16.49
N TRP A 541 23.07 21.73 -15.66
CA TRP A 541 23.34 21.96 -14.24
C TRP A 541 24.44 22.98 -13.97
N SER A 542 25.37 23.21 -14.91
CA SER A 542 26.48 24.16 -14.72
C SER A 542 26.20 25.58 -15.22
N HIS A 543 25.09 25.79 -15.94
CA HIS A 543 24.77 27.06 -16.62
C HIS A 543 23.50 27.74 -16.04
N GLY A 544 23.20 27.51 -14.77
CA GLY A 544 22.04 28.11 -14.08
C GLY A 544 22.04 29.65 -14.04
N ALA A 545 23.20 30.29 -14.20
CA ALA A 545 23.33 31.75 -14.25
C ALA A 545 22.62 32.39 -15.46
N GLU A 546 22.45 31.64 -16.56
CA GLU A 546 21.77 32.13 -17.79
C GLU A 546 20.25 32.31 -17.60
N GLN A 547 19.70 31.88 -16.46
CA GLN A 547 18.32 32.20 -16.07
C GLN A 547 18.09 33.71 -15.89
N GLN A 548 19.13 34.47 -15.52
CA GLN A 548 19.03 35.93 -15.38
C GLN A 548 18.78 36.61 -16.73
N ALA A 549 19.41 36.10 -17.80
CA ALA A 549 19.18 36.59 -19.16
C ALA A 549 17.76 36.27 -19.67
N LEU A 550 17.24 35.08 -19.33
CA LEU A 550 15.85 34.71 -19.62
C LEU A 550 14.84 35.58 -18.85
N ALA A 551 15.12 35.90 -17.59
CA ALA A 551 14.30 36.80 -16.78
C ALA A 551 14.28 38.24 -17.33
N ALA A 552 15.45 38.74 -17.77
CA ALA A 552 15.58 40.04 -18.40
C ALA A 552 14.75 40.12 -19.69
N LEU A 553 14.86 39.12 -20.55
CA LEU A 553 14.11 39.04 -21.80
C LEU A 553 12.59 38.95 -21.57
N SER A 554 12.14 38.19 -20.57
CA SER A 554 10.73 38.16 -20.17
C SER A 554 10.22 39.56 -19.79
N LYS A 555 11.00 40.31 -19.01
CA LYS A 555 10.65 41.67 -18.58
C LYS A 555 10.67 42.67 -19.74
N GLU A 556 11.60 42.51 -20.68
CA GLU A 556 11.65 43.30 -21.91
C GLU A 556 10.40 43.06 -22.78
N LEU A 557 9.96 41.81 -22.93
CA LEU A 557 8.74 41.49 -23.66
C LEU A 557 7.49 42.06 -23.00
N ASP A 558 7.41 42.08 -21.66
CA ASP A 558 6.33 42.75 -20.93
C ASP A 558 6.35 44.27 -21.20
N ALA A 559 7.52 44.89 -21.13
CA ALA A 559 7.69 46.32 -21.39
C ALA A 559 7.32 46.71 -22.83
N ILE A 560 7.73 45.92 -23.82
CA ILE A 560 7.39 46.10 -25.24
C ILE A 560 5.88 46.00 -25.44
N THR A 561 5.22 45.03 -24.80
CA THR A 561 3.76 44.94 -24.90
C THR A 561 3.04 46.09 -24.27
N GLU A 562 3.53 46.63 -23.16
CA GLU A 562 2.90 47.77 -22.51
C GLU A 562 3.12 49.07 -23.32
N SER A 563 4.33 49.29 -23.85
CA SER A 563 4.63 50.47 -24.67
C SER A 563 3.87 50.47 -25.99
N LEU A 564 3.70 49.31 -26.63
CA LEU A 564 3.00 49.18 -27.91
C LEU A 564 1.49 48.89 -27.74
N ARG A 565 0.97 48.78 -26.51
CA ARG A 565 -0.45 48.53 -26.23
C ARG A 565 -1.34 49.65 -26.76
N HIS A 566 -0.85 50.88 -26.71
CA HIS A 566 -1.55 52.10 -27.10
C HIS A 566 -1.44 52.39 -28.60
N THR A 567 -1.54 51.34 -29.42
CA THR A 567 -1.43 51.43 -30.88
C THR A 567 -2.80 51.36 -31.56
N PRO A 568 -3.16 52.28 -32.49
CA PRO A 568 -4.41 52.25 -33.26
C PRO A 568 -4.56 51.06 -34.22
N SER A 569 -3.47 50.39 -34.63
CA SER A 569 -3.54 49.26 -35.57
C SER A 569 -3.93 47.95 -34.89
N ARG A 570 -5.12 47.43 -35.25
CA ARG A 570 -5.63 46.14 -34.74
C ARG A 570 -4.71 44.95 -35.07
N LEU A 571 -4.00 45.02 -36.20
CA LEU A 571 -3.08 43.97 -36.62
C LEU A 571 -1.86 43.89 -35.70
N LEU A 572 -1.32 45.03 -35.25
CA LEU A 572 -0.21 45.05 -34.30
C LEU A 572 -0.65 44.54 -32.92
N VAL A 573 -1.84 44.92 -32.44
CA VAL A 573 -2.40 44.40 -31.18
C VAL A 573 -2.63 42.88 -31.25
N SER A 574 -3.11 42.37 -32.39
CA SER A 574 -3.22 40.92 -32.63
C SER A 574 -1.85 40.22 -32.56
N LYS A 575 -0.81 40.81 -33.16
CA LYS A 575 0.56 40.28 -33.10
C LYS A 575 1.19 40.35 -31.71
N LEU A 576 0.80 41.33 -30.88
CA LEU A 576 1.20 41.37 -29.46
C LEU A 576 0.55 40.26 -28.63
N CYS A 577 -0.64 39.78 -29.00
CA CYS A 577 -1.27 38.60 -28.39
C CYS A 577 -0.58 37.28 -28.78
N ASP A 578 0.03 37.22 -29.96
CA ASP A 578 0.79 36.04 -30.44
C ASP A 578 2.13 35.84 -29.70
N LEU A 579 2.57 36.80 -28.88
CA LEU A 579 3.78 36.67 -28.05
C LEU A 579 3.56 35.66 -26.90
N PRO A 580 4.35 34.59 -26.81
CA PRO A 580 4.25 33.63 -25.71
C PRO A 580 4.74 34.24 -24.38
N LEU A 581 4.10 33.86 -23.27
CA LEU A 581 4.57 34.25 -21.93
C LEU A 581 5.81 33.43 -21.55
N LEU A 582 6.99 34.03 -21.73
CA LEU A 582 8.24 33.41 -21.32
C LEU A 582 8.36 33.36 -19.79
N PRO A 583 8.94 32.29 -19.24
CA PRO A 583 9.14 32.21 -17.79
C PRO A 583 10.32 33.07 -17.35
N THR A 584 10.24 33.59 -16.13
CA THR A 584 11.38 34.24 -15.48
C THR A 584 12.47 33.26 -15.04
N ARG A 585 12.17 31.96 -14.91
CA ARG A 585 13.13 30.90 -14.57
C ARG A 585 12.81 29.61 -15.33
N LEU A 586 13.85 28.89 -15.78
CA LEU A 586 13.70 27.60 -16.48
C LEU A 586 13.01 26.55 -15.61
N SER A 587 13.44 26.41 -14.35
CA SER A 587 12.86 25.51 -13.35
C SER A 587 13.17 26.02 -11.94
N PRO A 588 12.27 25.89 -10.96
CA PRO A 588 12.55 26.24 -9.56
C PRO A 588 13.71 25.47 -8.92
N PHE A 589 14.08 24.33 -9.51
CA PHE A 589 15.02 23.37 -8.95
C PHE A 589 16.44 23.49 -9.53
N LEU A 590 16.64 24.37 -10.52
CA LEU A 590 17.97 24.65 -11.06
C LEU A 590 18.53 25.88 -10.33
N PRO A 591 19.55 25.73 -9.47
CA PRO A 591 20.13 26.85 -8.72
C PRO A 591 20.82 27.87 -9.65
N GLU A 592 20.72 29.15 -9.32
CA GLU A 592 21.32 30.26 -10.08
C GLU A 592 22.85 30.23 -9.98
N GLU A 593 23.39 29.80 -8.83
CA GLU A 593 24.83 29.66 -8.64
C GLU A 593 25.38 28.37 -9.28
N PRO A 594 26.43 28.45 -10.12
CA PRO A 594 26.96 27.31 -10.85
C PRO A 594 27.64 26.26 -9.96
N ARG A 595 28.00 26.61 -8.72
CA ARG A 595 28.62 25.69 -7.74
C ARG A 595 27.61 24.66 -7.23
N TRP A 596 26.43 25.12 -6.81
CA TRP A 596 25.35 24.25 -6.31
C TRP A 596 24.77 23.37 -7.42
N GLY A 597 24.72 23.89 -8.65
CA GLY A 597 24.27 23.12 -9.79
C GLY A 597 25.18 21.92 -10.10
N ARG A 598 26.51 22.08 -10.03
CA ARG A 598 27.46 20.96 -10.19
C ARG A 598 27.33 19.90 -9.09
N ILE A 599 27.07 20.32 -7.85
CA ILE A 599 26.86 19.41 -6.71
C ILE A 599 25.58 18.59 -6.91
N LEU A 600 24.48 19.24 -7.28
CA LEU A 600 23.21 18.57 -7.60
C LEU A 600 23.33 17.63 -8.79
N GLY A 601 24.10 17.99 -9.82
CA GLY A 601 24.37 17.14 -10.98
C GLY A 601 25.14 15.86 -10.64
N ALA A 602 26.04 15.90 -9.65
CA ALA A 602 26.86 14.76 -9.23
C ALA A 602 26.08 13.68 -8.46
N ILE A 603 24.90 14.02 -7.91
CA ILE A 603 24.06 13.09 -7.15
C ILE A 603 23.19 12.28 -8.12
N LEU A 604 23.80 11.28 -8.73
CA LEU A 604 23.26 10.42 -9.80
C LEU A 604 21.84 9.83 -9.55
N PRO A 605 21.46 9.36 -8.34
CA PRO A 605 20.12 8.80 -8.14
C PRO A 605 19.00 9.85 -8.23
N ILE A 606 19.29 11.13 -7.99
CA ILE A 606 18.32 12.23 -8.03
C ILE A 606 18.47 13.06 -9.30
N SER A 607 19.70 13.21 -9.82
CA SER A 607 20.00 14.08 -10.96
C SER A 607 19.56 13.52 -12.31
N LEU A 608 19.48 12.20 -12.46
CA LEU A 608 19.06 11.54 -13.71
C LEU A 608 17.57 11.76 -14.06
N PRO A 609 16.60 11.45 -13.18
CA PRO A 609 15.19 11.72 -13.48
C PRO A 609 14.93 13.23 -13.63
N PHE A 610 15.63 14.05 -12.83
CA PHE A 610 15.50 15.50 -12.86
C PHE A 610 16.11 16.13 -14.12
N GLY A 611 17.21 15.57 -14.62
CA GLY A 611 17.86 15.96 -15.87
C GLY A 611 17.02 15.63 -17.12
N LEU A 612 16.33 14.48 -17.13
CA LEU A 612 15.38 14.13 -18.20
C LEU A 612 14.19 15.10 -18.23
N PHE A 613 13.65 15.44 -17.06
CA PHE A 613 12.61 16.46 -16.92
C PHE A 613 13.07 17.84 -17.42
N LEU A 614 14.25 18.30 -17.00
CA LEU A 614 14.84 19.57 -17.47
C LEU A 614 15.08 19.56 -18.99
N SER A 615 15.44 18.43 -19.58
CA SER A 615 15.61 18.31 -21.04
C SER A 615 14.30 18.51 -21.79
N ARG A 616 13.18 18.01 -21.26
CA ARG A 616 11.85 18.23 -21.85
C ARG A 616 11.40 19.69 -21.73
N VAL A 617 11.64 20.33 -20.59
CA VAL A 617 11.36 21.77 -20.40
C VAL A 617 12.21 22.62 -21.37
N ARG A 618 13.47 22.23 -21.59
CA ARG A 618 14.40 22.90 -22.52
C ARG A 618 13.92 22.83 -23.97
N THR A 619 13.41 21.69 -24.43
CA THR A 619 12.89 21.56 -25.80
C THR A 619 11.68 22.45 -26.05
N HIS A 620 10.79 22.58 -25.06
CA HIS A 620 9.65 23.49 -25.14
C HIS A 620 10.09 24.97 -25.13
N LEU A 621 10.98 25.37 -24.22
CA LEU A 621 11.49 26.75 -24.20
C LEU A 621 12.19 27.13 -25.51
N LYS A 622 12.91 26.20 -26.14
CA LYS A 622 13.55 26.42 -27.44
C LYS A 622 12.53 26.64 -28.56
N ALA A 623 11.38 25.97 -28.52
CA ALA A 623 10.28 26.22 -29.44
C ALA A 623 9.68 27.61 -29.19
N ASP A 624 9.44 27.98 -27.92
CA ASP A 624 8.88 29.29 -27.55
C ASP A 624 9.79 30.46 -27.93
N LEU A 625 11.11 30.32 -27.80
CA LEU A 625 12.05 31.36 -28.22
C LEU A 625 12.11 31.51 -29.74
N ARG A 626 11.89 30.43 -30.49
CA ARG A 626 11.77 30.49 -31.96
C ARG A 626 10.49 31.21 -32.38
N THR A 627 9.36 30.91 -31.73
CA THR A 627 8.10 31.62 -32.00
C THR A 627 8.18 33.08 -31.58
N THR A 628 8.78 33.38 -30.42
CA THR A 628 9.06 34.76 -29.97
C THR A 628 9.88 35.51 -31.01
N ARG A 629 10.96 34.92 -31.53
CA ARG A 629 11.76 35.52 -32.60
C ARG A 629 10.93 35.83 -33.84
N THR A 630 10.12 34.87 -34.32
CA THR A 630 9.29 35.07 -35.52
C THR A 630 8.22 36.14 -35.32
N VAL A 631 7.63 36.23 -34.13
CA VAL A 631 6.61 37.23 -33.81
C VAL A 631 7.25 38.61 -33.63
N LEU A 632 8.38 38.71 -32.94
CA LEU A 632 9.14 39.96 -32.81
C LEU A 632 9.60 40.51 -34.16
N THR A 633 10.01 39.65 -35.11
CA THR A 633 10.34 40.12 -36.48
C THR A 633 9.12 40.66 -37.22
N GLN A 634 7.95 40.04 -37.05
CA GLN A 634 6.70 40.55 -37.63
C GLN A 634 6.28 41.87 -36.97
N ILE A 635 6.43 41.99 -35.65
CA ILE A 635 6.17 43.25 -34.91
C ILE A 635 7.14 44.34 -35.39
N ALA A 636 8.43 44.03 -35.59
CA ALA A 636 9.41 45.00 -36.08
C ALA A 636 9.03 45.56 -37.46
N GLU A 637 8.55 44.71 -38.38
CA GLU A 637 8.07 45.12 -39.70
C GLU A 637 6.83 46.02 -39.59
N GLU A 638 5.85 45.64 -38.77
CA GLU A 638 4.61 46.42 -38.59
C GLU A 638 4.85 47.75 -37.86
N VAL A 639 5.74 47.79 -36.86
CA VAL A 639 6.15 49.03 -36.19
C VAL A 639 6.89 49.96 -37.17
N ALA A 640 7.74 49.41 -38.05
CA ALA A 640 8.43 50.21 -39.07
C ALA A 640 7.48 50.77 -40.15
N VAL A 641 6.37 50.09 -40.43
CA VAL A 641 5.30 50.59 -41.32
C VAL A 641 4.47 51.66 -40.62
N ALA A 642 4.10 51.44 -39.35
CA ALA A 642 3.37 52.40 -38.53
C ALA A 642 4.15 53.71 -38.31
N ALA A 643 5.46 53.63 -38.06
CA ALA A 643 6.35 54.78 -37.88
C ALA A 643 6.49 55.65 -39.16
N LYS A 644 6.25 55.07 -40.36
CA LYS A 644 6.30 55.80 -41.63
C LYS A 644 4.98 56.48 -42.01
N GLY A 645 3.94 56.40 -41.16
CA GLY A 645 2.65 57.03 -41.39
C GLY A 645 1.82 56.45 -42.54
N VAL A 646 2.21 55.27 -43.08
CA VAL A 646 1.47 54.61 -44.16
C VAL A 646 0.46 53.64 -43.55
N HIS A 647 -0.73 54.14 -43.24
CA HIS A 647 -1.88 53.27 -42.98
C HIS A 647 -2.25 52.53 -44.28
N ARG A 648 -1.96 51.24 -44.38
CA ARG A 648 -2.64 50.38 -45.38
C ARG A 648 -4.13 50.33 -44.98
N PRO A 649 -5.07 50.72 -45.86
CA PRO A 649 -6.47 50.43 -45.61
C PRO A 649 -6.63 48.91 -45.58
N ALA A 650 -7.33 48.42 -44.56
CA ALA A 650 -7.59 47.00 -44.35
C ALA A 650 -8.24 46.40 -45.61
N SER A 651 -7.61 45.38 -46.19
CA SER A 651 -8.31 44.51 -47.14
C SER A 651 -9.41 43.78 -46.37
N GLU A 652 -10.64 43.94 -46.83
CA GLU A 652 -11.84 43.27 -46.34
C GLU A 652 -11.58 41.75 -46.20
N LEU A 653 -11.52 41.28 -44.95
CA LEU A 653 -11.78 39.88 -44.65
C LEU A 653 -13.26 39.77 -44.29
N SER A 654 -13.95 39.09 -45.19
CA SER A 654 -15.38 38.80 -45.23
C SER A 654 -15.98 38.47 -43.86
N THR A 655 -17.09 39.13 -43.58
CA THR A 655 -18.07 38.77 -42.56
C THR A 655 -18.59 37.35 -42.78
N THR A 656 -18.04 36.38 -42.06
CA THR A 656 -18.79 35.21 -41.59
C THR A 656 -18.50 35.02 -40.11
N GLN A 657 -19.42 35.49 -39.27
CA GLN A 657 -19.53 35.02 -37.89
C GLN A 657 -19.69 33.49 -37.91
N PRO A 658 -19.13 32.79 -36.92
CA PRO A 658 -19.84 31.69 -36.30
C PRO A 658 -20.18 32.08 -34.87
N THR A 659 -21.48 32.09 -34.61
CA THR A 659 -22.05 31.98 -33.28
C THR A 659 -21.68 30.62 -32.68
N ASP A 660 -20.69 30.56 -31.77
CA ASP A 660 -20.69 29.59 -30.66
C ASP A 660 -19.59 29.91 -29.63
N PRO A 661 -19.89 29.94 -28.31
CA PRO A 661 -18.89 30.24 -27.27
C PRO A 661 -17.85 29.12 -27.01
N ASP A 662 -17.96 27.97 -27.67
CA ASP A 662 -17.19 26.76 -27.34
C ASP A 662 -16.11 26.33 -28.37
N SER A 663 -15.79 27.17 -29.36
CA SER A 663 -14.85 26.80 -30.44
C SER A 663 -13.36 27.17 -30.23
N TRP A 664 -12.95 27.60 -29.03
CA TRP A 664 -11.52 27.82 -28.69
C TRP A 664 -10.75 26.53 -28.35
N GLN A 665 -11.09 25.41 -29.00
CA GLN A 665 -10.23 24.22 -29.01
C GLN A 665 -9.16 24.41 -30.09
N VAL A 666 -8.06 25.06 -29.72
CA VAL A 666 -6.82 24.98 -30.49
C VAL A 666 -6.39 23.52 -30.53
N ALA A 667 -6.22 23.03 -31.75
CA ALA A 667 -5.74 21.69 -32.08
C ALA A 667 -4.54 21.29 -31.23
N ILE A 668 -4.75 20.32 -30.33
CA ILE A 668 -3.68 19.56 -29.72
C ILE A 668 -3.16 18.66 -30.83
N HIS A 669 -1.97 18.97 -31.37
CA HIS A 669 -1.19 17.99 -32.12
C HIS A 669 -0.78 16.88 -31.14
N THR A 670 -1.64 15.89 -30.95
CA THR A 670 -1.25 14.55 -30.51
C THR A 670 -0.75 13.80 -31.73
N GLN A 671 0.54 13.94 -32.02
CA GLN A 671 1.29 12.89 -32.69
C GLN A 671 2.49 12.55 -31.82
N ASP A 672 2.47 11.30 -31.36
CA ASP A 672 3.49 10.54 -30.65
C ASP A 672 3.91 11.03 -29.26
N LEU A 673 3.21 10.51 -28.25
CA LEU A 673 3.78 9.96 -27.00
C LEU A 673 2.74 9.16 -26.21
#